data_AF-A0A847YFX8-F1
#
_entry.id   AF-A0A847YFX8-F1
#
_cell.length_a   1.000
_cell.length_b   1.000
_cell.length_c   1.000
_cell.angle_alpha   90.00
_cell.angle_beta   90.00
_cell.angle_gamma   90.00
#
_symmetry.space_group_name_H-M   'P 1'
#
loop_
_entity.id
_entity.type
_entity.pdbx_description
1 polymer ?
#
loop_
_entity_poly.entity_id
_entity_poly.type
_entity_poly.pdbx_seq_one_letter_code
_entity_poly.pdbx_strand_id
1 'polypeptide(L)'
;MAKQESAWGIDIGNASLKALRLRPTETPNIVQADAFDYIEYPMLLTQPAADPPSLIETALKQFLSRNEVRGHKVAISVSGATGLARFIRLPPVELSKLVDVVRFEAKQQIPYDLDSVVWRYQRMDVGSEESSFALGSTIGLFALKRDQIDAALEPFRKLGIEVDVIQLSPLALFNYARFDAMDDLPPPDDYDPDNPPPSLCIFSMGTDSSDLVITNGYRVWQRNIPLGGNHFTKALSKELKLTFSKAEHLKRNPTSHPDSKAVFQAMRPVFSELLSELQRSISYYGSIERSAEISRGIALGNPMKLPGLRGYIEKGLGFPIERVDSFPHMVGNEVVEAAGFRENLSCFGVVYGLALQGIDRAYMKINMLPDEVVKDRFIRAKKPWALAAAATLLLGCTVSFAASSLALSSVSPNRFGSAEQRAKQVVDTAKRHQQDLASVESEFDRIKAIGENLTGNVEGRLLWLELLTAVNQALPQYRLQAQAVAAQAAAETDAAATEDPKQQAEALESREEIHITSLDANRWEDLSLWWQQTGGWYKVPEGEEGAEGSAGSTPAQPAAPAAVAPAAPAMGGAGSSPYGASSPYGTSSPYGGSESMYPGASPYGAAVAPPPPSIPGPTGAGYVIRLTGYHYHNSDKARTNQGAEYVRNTLIKNLETGPFFVNGEWLTPQELGIGFPCLINPGRTYPVRVMDPNLRPSASATGTGTTGPTGIPSGSLIAGGTTGALGTGAPGAPGTLTIPGVIELKRFDFVIEFVWQPKTESERKLAREEAQKQAAEAAAQAATGAQATGEASGSPAGAGAAGVP
;
A
#
# COMPACT_ATOMS: atom_id res chain seq x y z
N MET A 1 -33.16 -5.03 -13.43
CA MET A 1 -34.11 -3.92 -13.22
C MET A 1 -35.18 -4.03 -14.29
N ALA A 2 -36.43 -3.66 -14.01
CA ALA A 2 -37.45 -3.55 -15.05
C ALA A 2 -37.09 -2.39 -16.00
N LYS A 3 -37.36 -2.52 -17.31
CA LYS A 3 -37.28 -1.39 -18.24
C LYS A 3 -38.49 -0.50 -17.95
N GLN A 4 -38.27 0.78 -17.67
CA GLN A 4 -39.40 1.70 -17.47
C GLN A 4 -40.03 1.99 -18.84
N GLU A 5 -41.35 2.06 -18.89
CA GLU A 5 -42.08 2.45 -20.10
C GLU A 5 -42.03 3.97 -20.30
N SER A 6 -40.83 4.53 -20.40
CA SER A 6 -40.65 5.96 -20.66
C SER A 6 -39.46 6.20 -21.58
N ALA A 7 -39.58 7.25 -22.39
CA ALA A 7 -38.64 7.52 -23.47
C ALA A 7 -38.23 8.99 -23.50
N TRP A 8 -36.92 9.21 -23.65
CA TRP A 8 -36.33 10.51 -23.97
C TRP A 8 -36.37 10.74 -25.47
N GLY A 9 -37.11 11.73 -25.95
CA GLY A 9 -36.91 12.33 -27.26
C GLY A 9 -35.83 13.42 -27.16
N ILE A 10 -34.77 13.33 -27.96
CA ILE A 10 -33.63 14.27 -27.92
C ILE A 10 -33.35 14.81 -29.33
N ASP A 11 -33.29 16.14 -29.47
CA ASP A 11 -33.03 16.84 -30.74
C ASP A 11 -31.77 17.72 -30.61
N ILE A 12 -30.79 17.45 -31.46
CA ILE A 12 -29.53 18.21 -31.57
C ILE A 12 -29.68 19.18 -32.74
N GLY A 13 -30.25 20.37 -32.47
CA GLY A 13 -30.35 21.43 -33.47
C GLY A 13 -29.09 22.31 -33.51
N ASN A 14 -28.93 23.14 -34.55
CA ASN A 14 -27.74 24.01 -34.69
C ASN A 14 -27.65 25.16 -33.66
N ALA A 15 -28.70 25.40 -32.87
CA ALA A 15 -28.76 26.47 -31.86
C ALA A 15 -28.91 25.95 -30.42
N SER A 16 -29.55 24.80 -30.23
CA SER A 16 -29.78 24.20 -28.92
C SER A 16 -29.96 22.69 -29.00
N LEU A 17 -29.54 22.01 -27.92
CA LEU A 17 -30.00 20.67 -27.59
C LEU A 17 -31.34 20.78 -26.85
N LYS A 18 -32.28 19.90 -27.18
CA LYS A 18 -33.60 19.80 -26.55
C LYS A 18 -33.83 18.37 -26.12
N ALA A 19 -34.47 18.18 -24.97
CA ALA A 19 -34.85 16.85 -24.49
C ALA A 19 -36.25 16.88 -23.85
N LEU A 20 -37.04 15.83 -24.05
CA LEU A 20 -38.34 15.63 -23.40
C LEU A 20 -38.51 14.15 -23.03
N ARG A 21 -38.83 13.85 -21.77
CA ARG A 21 -39.13 12.50 -21.30
C ARG A 21 -40.64 12.33 -21.21
N LEU A 22 -41.19 11.41 -21.99
CA LEU A 22 -42.59 11.01 -21.91
C LEU A 22 -42.76 9.60 -21.35
N ARG A 23 -43.93 9.39 -20.74
CA ARG A 23 -44.43 8.13 -20.21
C ARG A 23 -45.90 7.96 -20.64
N PRO A 24 -46.36 6.77 -21.04
CA PRO A 24 -47.77 6.57 -21.37
C PRO A 24 -48.62 6.67 -20.09
N THR A 25 -49.84 7.16 -20.24
CA THR A 25 -50.88 7.00 -19.21
C THR A 25 -51.78 5.81 -19.55
N GLU A 26 -52.73 5.51 -18.65
CA GLU A 26 -53.76 4.49 -18.89
C GLU A 26 -54.67 4.87 -20.07
N THR A 27 -54.90 6.17 -20.29
CA THR A 27 -55.63 6.69 -21.46
C THR A 27 -54.71 6.66 -22.69
N PRO A 28 -55.04 5.94 -23.79
CA PRO A 28 -54.15 5.79 -24.93
C PRO A 28 -53.69 7.11 -25.57
N ASN A 29 -54.59 8.08 -25.63
CA ASN A 29 -54.39 9.41 -26.23
C ASN A 29 -53.86 10.46 -25.22
N ILE A 30 -53.37 10.07 -24.04
CA ILE A 30 -52.77 11.01 -23.08
C ILE A 30 -51.41 10.50 -22.61
N VAL A 31 -50.42 11.39 -22.57
CA VAL A 31 -49.04 11.09 -22.17
C VAL A 31 -48.57 12.04 -21.08
N GLN A 32 -47.83 11.50 -20.12
CA GLN A 32 -47.24 12.28 -19.04
C GLN A 32 -45.83 12.72 -19.42
N ALA A 33 -45.54 14.02 -19.27
CA ALA A 33 -44.21 14.57 -19.34
C ALA A 33 -43.54 14.50 -17.95
N ASP A 34 -42.50 13.69 -17.85
CA ASP A 34 -41.80 13.38 -16.60
C ASP A 34 -40.51 14.21 -16.40
N ALA A 35 -40.01 14.88 -17.45
CA ALA A 35 -38.87 15.79 -17.42
C ALA A 35 -38.70 16.49 -18.79
N PHE A 36 -38.02 17.63 -18.82
CA PHE A 36 -37.56 18.29 -20.04
C PHE A 36 -36.18 18.93 -19.84
N ASP A 37 -35.47 19.21 -20.93
CA ASP A 37 -34.28 20.07 -20.90
C ASP A 37 -34.18 20.93 -22.17
N TYR A 38 -33.58 22.11 -22.05
CA TYR A 38 -33.28 23.03 -23.14
C TYR A 38 -31.92 23.67 -22.87
N ILE A 39 -30.95 23.39 -23.73
CA ILE A 39 -29.56 23.81 -23.59
C ILE A 39 -29.17 24.57 -24.87
N GLU A 40 -29.17 25.89 -24.80
CA GLU A 40 -28.69 26.75 -25.89
C GLU A 40 -27.16 26.78 -25.93
N TYR A 41 -26.58 26.64 -27.12
CA TYR A 41 -25.13 26.67 -27.29
C TYR A 41 -24.61 28.13 -27.18
N PRO A 42 -23.37 28.36 -26.68
CA PRO A 42 -22.76 29.69 -26.64
C PRO A 42 -22.65 30.39 -28.01
N MET A 43 -22.64 29.62 -29.10
CA MET A 43 -22.73 30.07 -30.48
C MET A 43 -23.38 28.98 -31.34
N LEU A 44 -23.87 29.35 -32.53
CA LEU A 44 -24.49 28.38 -33.44
C LEU A 44 -23.44 27.41 -33.98
N LEU A 45 -23.78 26.12 -34.08
CA LEU A 45 -22.89 25.06 -34.58
C LEU A 45 -22.44 25.26 -36.03
N THR A 46 -23.11 26.14 -36.78
CA THR A 46 -22.79 26.50 -38.17
C THR A 46 -21.97 27.79 -38.31
N GLN A 47 -21.46 28.37 -37.22
CA GLN A 47 -20.51 29.48 -37.27
C GLN A 47 -19.07 28.99 -37.49
N PRO A 48 -18.22 29.66 -38.30
CA PRO A 48 -16.84 29.21 -38.57
C PRO A 48 -15.89 29.14 -37.36
N ALA A 49 -16.29 29.69 -36.21
CA ALA A 49 -15.53 29.65 -34.95
C ALA A 49 -16.06 28.60 -33.96
N ALA A 50 -17.11 27.85 -34.32
CA ALA A 50 -17.65 26.77 -33.51
C ALA A 50 -16.86 25.48 -33.75
N ASP A 51 -16.70 24.69 -32.69
CA ASP A 51 -16.28 23.28 -32.78
C ASP A 51 -17.49 22.40 -32.40
N PRO A 52 -18.28 21.91 -33.38
CA PRO A 52 -19.55 21.27 -33.07
C PRO A 52 -19.44 20.01 -32.19
N PRO A 53 -18.46 19.09 -32.37
CA PRO A 53 -18.29 17.95 -31.49
C PRO A 53 -18.16 18.30 -30.00
N SER A 54 -17.30 19.26 -29.62
CA SER A 54 -17.12 19.61 -28.21
C SER A 54 -18.28 20.41 -27.63
N LEU A 55 -18.95 21.25 -28.43
CA LEU A 55 -20.17 21.95 -28.02
C LEU A 55 -21.33 20.98 -27.76
N ILE A 56 -21.53 20.01 -28.65
CA ILE A 56 -22.55 18.94 -28.49
C ILE A 56 -22.20 18.06 -27.27
N GLU A 57 -20.94 17.64 -27.12
CA GLU A 57 -20.51 16.83 -25.97
C GLU A 57 -20.70 17.57 -24.64
N THR A 58 -20.44 18.89 -24.61
CA THR A 58 -20.66 19.74 -23.44
C THR A 58 -22.14 19.85 -23.09
N ALA A 59 -23.02 20.06 -24.08
CA ALA A 59 -24.46 20.10 -23.86
C ALA A 59 -25.02 18.74 -23.42
N LEU A 60 -24.55 17.62 -23.98
CA LEU A 60 -24.94 16.29 -23.53
C LEU A 60 -24.45 15.97 -22.12
N LYS A 61 -23.24 16.42 -21.72
CA LYS A 61 -22.77 16.32 -20.33
C LYS A 61 -23.63 17.15 -19.36
N GLN A 62 -24.07 18.34 -19.77
CA GLN A 62 -24.98 19.19 -19.01
C GLN A 62 -26.41 18.60 -18.92
N PHE A 63 -26.87 17.93 -19.96
CA PHE A 63 -28.12 17.16 -19.95
C PHE A 63 -28.03 15.98 -18.97
N LEU A 64 -26.93 15.21 -19.02
CA LEU A 64 -26.67 14.06 -18.12
C LEU A 64 -26.44 14.45 -16.65
N SER A 65 -26.00 15.68 -16.34
CA SER A 65 -25.88 16.15 -14.96
C SER A 65 -27.22 16.62 -14.36
N ARG A 66 -28.24 16.80 -15.21
CA ARG A 66 -29.62 17.17 -14.84
C ARG A 66 -30.58 15.97 -14.86
N ASN A 67 -30.33 14.97 -15.71
CA ASN A 67 -31.30 13.94 -16.08
C ASN A 67 -30.71 12.53 -16.06
N GLU A 68 -31.42 11.57 -15.48
CA GLU A 68 -31.11 10.15 -15.68
C GLU A 68 -31.67 9.64 -17.01
N VAL A 69 -30.83 8.89 -17.74
CA VAL A 69 -31.14 8.29 -19.05
C VAL A 69 -31.14 6.76 -18.96
N ARG A 70 -30.58 6.16 -17.91
CA ARG A 70 -30.55 4.70 -17.70
C ARG A 70 -31.96 4.18 -17.40
N GLY A 71 -32.29 3.00 -17.94
CA GLY A 71 -33.59 2.34 -17.74
C GLY A 71 -34.74 2.88 -18.62
N HIS A 72 -34.58 4.07 -19.19
CA HIS A 72 -35.47 4.65 -20.21
C HIS A 72 -35.07 4.20 -21.63
N LYS A 73 -35.97 4.38 -22.62
CA LYS A 73 -35.60 4.37 -24.05
C LYS A 73 -35.04 5.74 -24.46
N VAL A 74 -34.21 5.81 -25.49
CA VAL A 74 -33.77 7.08 -26.11
C VAL A 74 -34.08 7.11 -27.61
N ALA A 75 -34.76 8.17 -28.07
CA ALA A 75 -35.09 8.44 -29.46
C ALA A 75 -34.43 9.76 -29.91
N ILE A 76 -33.72 9.74 -31.05
CA ILE A 76 -33.04 10.92 -31.59
C ILE A 76 -33.55 11.30 -32.98
N SER A 77 -33.53 12.59 -33.28
CA SER A 77 -33.77 13.13 -34.62
C SER A 77 -32.50 13.18 -35.46
N VAL A 78 -32.69 13.10 -36.78
CA VAL A 78 -31.71 13.50 -37.80
C VAL A 78 -32.41 14.45 -38.78
N SER A 79 -31.69 15.47 -39.26
CA SER A 79 -32.23 16.52 -40.13
C SER A 79 -32.94 15.98 -41.37
N GLY A 80 -34.14 16.51 -41.65
CA GLY A 80 -34.95 16.17 -42.83
C GLY A 80 -34.25 16.40 -44.18
N ALA A 81 -33.18 17.21 -44.20
CA ALA A 81 -32.35 17.44 -45.39
C ALA A 81 -31.42 16.25 -45.75
N THR A 82 -31.14 15.35 -44.80
CA THR A 82 -30.18 14.24 -44.98
C THR A 82 -30.84 12.90 -45.34
N GLY A 83 -32.13 12.75 -45.02
CA GLY A 83 -32.91 11.55 -45.26
C GLY A 83 -33.85 11.70 -46.46
N LEU A 84 -34.02 10.60 -47.20
CA LEU A 84 -35.02 10.46 -48.23
C LEU A 84 -36.33 9.93 -47.64
N ALA A 85 -37.45 10.55 -48.00
CA ALA A 85 -38.79 10.00 -47.83
C ALA A 85 -39.50 10.00 -49.19
N ARG A 86 -40.07 8.87 -49.60
CA ARG A 86 -40.84 8.69 -50.84
C ARG A 86 -42.08 7.86 -50.55
N PHE A 87 -43.20 8.22 -51.17
CA PHE A 87 -44.44 7.45 -51.07
C PHE A 87 -44.77 6.89 -52.44
N ILE A 88 -44.87 5.57 -52.51
CA ILE A 88 -45.20 4.83 -53.74
C ILE A 88 -46.48 4.04 -53.51
N ARG A 89 -47.36 3.99 -54.50
CA ARG A 89 -48.49 3.04 -54.51
C ARG A 89 -48.02 1.77 -55.22
N LEU A 90 -48.10 0.62 -54.58
CA LEU A 90 -47.76 -0.65 -55.22
C LEU A 90 -48.93 -1.21 -56.04
N PRO A 91 -48.67 -2.00 -57.10
CA PRO A 91 -49.70 -2.86 -57.68
C PRO A 91 -50.16 -3.90 -56.64
N PRO A 92 -51.36 -4.51 -56.80
CA PRO A 92 -51.82 -5.56 -55.90
C PRO A 92 -50.84 -6.74 -55.85
N VAL A 93 -50.34 -7.07 -54.66
CA VAL A 93 -49.36 -8.15 -54.44
C VAL A 93 -49.71 -9.02 -53.24
N GLU A 94 -49.34 -10.30 -53.31
CA GLU A 94 -49.41 -11.23 -52.17
C GLU A 94 -48.56 -10.72 -51.00
N LEU A 95 -49.10 -10.79 -49.78
CA LEU A 95 -48.43 -10.32 -48.56
C LEU A 95 -47.04 -10.96 -48.35
N SER A 96 -46.86 -12.20 -48.80
CA SER A 96 -45.60 -12.97 -48.76
C SER A 96 -44.50 -12.40 -49.67
N LYS A 97 -44.86 -11.90 -50.86
CA LYS A 97 -43.94 -11.35 -51.87
C LYS A 97 -43.67 -9.86 -51.68
N LEU A 98 -44.41 -9.19 -50.79
CA LEU A 98 -44.33 -7.75 -50.57
C LEU A 98 -42.90 -7.28 -50.27
N VAL A 99 -42.14 -8.01 -49.45
CA VAL A 99 -40.78 -7.62 -49.05
C VAL A 99 -39.84 -7.51 -50.26
N ASP A 100 -39.92 -8.47 -51.20
CA ASP A 100 -39.08 -8.49 -52.40
C ASP A 100 -39.50 -7.42 -53.41
N VAL A 101 -40.80 -7.19 -53.58
CA VAL A 101 -41.34 -6.11 -54.43
C VAL A 101 -40.95 -4.73 -53.88
N VAL A 102 -41.10 -4.51 -52.57
CA VAL A 102 -40.67 -3.29 -51.89
C VAL A 102 -39.16 -3.10 -52.01
N ARG A 103 -38.35 -4.17 -51.91
CA ARG A 103 -36.89 -4.10 -52.11
C ARG A 103 -36.50 -3.77 -53.56
N PHE A 104 -37.24 -4.28 -54.54
CA PHE A 104 -37.05 -3.97 -55.95
C PHE A 104 -37.38 -2.50 -56.26
N GLU A 105 -38.52 -2.00 -55.77
CA GLU A 105 -38.88 -0.58 -55.87
C GLU A 105 -37.90 0.32 -55.11
N ALA A 106 -37.50 -0.04 -53.89
CA ALA A 106 -36.51 0.70 -53.12
C ALA A 106 -35.19 0.90 -53.89
N LYS A 107 -34.76 -0.11 -54.67
CA LYS A 107 -33.57 0.00 -55.53
C LYS A 107 -33.72 0.99 -56.69
N GLN A 108 -34.95 1.28 -57.13
CA GLN A 108 -35.23 2.29 -58.17
C GLN A 108 -35.44 3.69 -57.58
N GLN A 109 -36.10 3.79 -56.40
CA GLN A 109 -36.49 5.05 -55.79
C GLN A 109 -35.39 5.70 -54.93
N ILE A 110 -34.43 4.91 -54.42
CA ILE A 110 -33.28 5.39 -53.63
C ILE A 110 -32.09 5.63 -54.59
N PRO A 111 -31.54 6.86 -54.68
CA PRO A 111 -30.47 7.20 -55.63
C PRO A 111 -29.07 6.78 -55.15
N TYR A 112 -28.99 5.76 -54.29
CA TYR A 112 -27.78 5.27 -53.63
C TYR A 112 -27.86 3.74 -53.49
N ASP A 113 -26.73 3.05 -53.49
CA ASP A 113 -26.69 1.60 -53.27
C ASP A 113 -27.30 1.23 -51.91
N LEU A 114 -28.19 0.23 -51.89
CA LEU A 114 -28.91 -0.20 -50.67
C LEU A 114 -27.97 -0.62 -49.53
N ASP A 115 -26.74 -1.03 -49.84
CA ASP A 115 -25.71 -1.40 -48.87
C ASP A 115 -24.94 -0.20 -48.30
N SER A 116 -25.08 1.00 -48.88
CA SER A 116 -24.50 2.27 -48.38
C SER A 116 -25.44 3.03 -47.43
N VAL A 117 -26.73 2.68 -47.42
CA VAL A 117 -27.78 3.30 -46.62
C VAL A 117 -28.30 2.34 -45.53
N VAL A 118 -29.01 2.89 -44.55
CA VAL A 118 -30.08 2.17 -43.86
C VAL A 118 -31.39 2.65 -44.47
N TRP A 119 -32.23 1.70 -44.87
CA TRP A 119 -33.55 1.99 -45.41
C TRP A 119 -34.60 1.13 -44.71
N ARG A 120 -35.81 1.66 -44.61
CA ARG A 120 -36.96 1.07 -43.94
C ARG A 120 -38.21 1.40 -44.74
N TYR A 121 -39.28 0.63 -44.53
CA TYR A 121 -40.57 0.91 -45.13
C TYR A 121 -41.70 0.72 -44.13
N GLN A 122 -42.79 1.46 -44.32
CA GLN A 122 -44.04 1.32 -43.57
C GLN A 122 -45.20 1.43 -44.55
N ARG A 123 -46.20 0.54 -44.42
CA ARG A 123 -47.49 0.73 -45.09
C ARG A 123 -48.18 1.93 -44.45
N MET A 124 -48.61 2.89 -45.26
CA MET A 124 -49.39 4.04 -44.79
C MET A 124 -50.88 3.72 -44.73
N ASP A 125 -51.29 2.74 -45.54
CA ASP A 125 -52.66 2.30 -45.65
C ASP A 125 -52.86 1.15 -44.65
N VAL A 126 -53.87 1.28 -43.80
CA VAL A 126 -54.39 0.20 -42.94
C VAL A 126 -55.71 -0.22 -43.58
N GLY A 127 -55.78 -1.47 -44.02
CA GLY A 127 -57.00 -2.09 -44.51
C GLY A 127 -57.00 -3.54 -44.03
N SER A 128 -58.20 -4.10 -43.87
CA SER A 128 -58.44 -5.34 -43.13
C SER A 128 -57.45 -6.47 -43.44
N GLU A 129 -56.87 -7.04 -42.37
CA GLU A 129 -55.91 -8.16 -42.45
C GLU A 129 -56.51 -9.45 -43.04
N GLU A 130 -57.83 -9.49 -43.24
CA GLU A 130 -58.56 -10.58 -43.93
C GLU A 130 -58.22 -10.68 -45.43
N SER A 131 -57.62 -9.64 -46.03
CA SER A 131 -57.25 -9.62 -47.44
C SER A 131 -55.85 -10.21 -47.71
N SER A 132 -55.80 -11.40 -48.34
CA SER A 132 -54.54 -12.10 -48.70
C SER A 132 -53.67 -11.34 -49.73
N PHE A 133 -54.22 -10.31 -50.36
CA PHE A 133 -53.53 -9.43 -51.32
C PHE A 133 -53.55 -7.99 -50.82
N ALA A 134 -52.38 -7.37 -50.76
CA ALA A 134 -52.21 -5.94 -50.48
C ALA A 134 -52.64 -5.12 -51.72
N LEU A 135 -53.94 -4.87 -51.85
CA LEU A 135 -54.55 -4.13 -52.96
C LEU A 135 -54.14 -2.64 -52.90
N GLY A 136 -53.36 -2.20 -53.89
CA GLY A 136 -53.07 -0.77 -54.15
C GLY A 136 -52.21 -0.03 -53.12
N SER A 137 -51.68 -0.73 -52.11
CA SER A 137 -51.19 -0.11 -50.87
C SER A 137 -50.08 0.92 -51.08
N THR A 138 -50.27 2.09 -50.47
CA THR A 138 -49.29 3.17 -50.35
C THR A 138 -48.24 2.80 -49.31
N ILE A 139 -46.96 2.86 -49.70
CA ILE A 139 -45.83 2.55 -48.84
C ILE A 139 -44.90 3.76 -48.77
N GLY A 140 -44.62 4.20 -47.55
CA GLY A 140 -43.52 5.11 -47.26
C GLY A 140 -42.21 4.35 -47.30
N LEU A 141 -41.39 4.63 -48.31
CA LEU A 141 -39.98 4.29 -48.38
C LEU A 141 -39.16 5.40 -47.72
N PHE A 142 -38.32 5.01 -46.77
CA PHE A 142 -37.46 5.94 -46.03
C PHE A 142 -36.02 5.45 -46.07
N ALA A 143 -35.05 6.34 -46.30
CA ALA A 143 -33.64 5.97 -46.35
C ALA A 143 -32.74 7.09 -45.80
N LEU A 144 -31.67 6.70 -45.11
CA LEU A 144 -30.64 7.59 -44.57
C LEU A 144 -29.27 6.93 -44.75
N LYS A 145 -28.25 7.70 -45.12
CA LYS A 145 -26.91 7.15 -45.34
C LYS A 145 -26.24 6.74 -44.02
N ARG A 146 -25.40 5.69 -44.06
CA ARG A 146 -24.77 5.13 -42.85
C ARG A 146 -23.82 6.11 -42.15
N ASP A 147 -23.08 6.91 -42.91
CA ASP A 147 -22.20 7.98 -42.38
C ASP A 147 -22.98 9.01 -41.55
N GLN A 148 -24.16 9.42 -42.00
CA GLN A 148 -25.02 10.37 -41.29
C GLN A 148 -25.59 9.77 -39.99
N ILE A 149 -25.87 8.46 -39.99
CA ILE A 149 -26.31 7.72 -38.80
C ILE A 149 -25.18 7.56 -37.78
N ASP A 150 -23.98 7.17 -38.22
CA ASP A 150 -22.83 7.03 -37.32
C ASP A 150 -22.42 8.37 -36.72
N ALA A 151 -22.41 9.46 -37.51
CA ALA A 151 -22.14 10.82 -37.04
C ALA A 151 -23.21 11.32 -36.03
N ALA A 152 -24.49 11.03 -36.26
CA ALA A 152 -25.55 11.36 -35.30
C ALA A 152 -25.45 10.53 -34.00
N LEU A 153 -24.98 9.29 -34.08
CA LEU A 153 -24.80 8.40 -32.93
C LEU A 153 -23.51 8.67 -32.13
N GLU A 154 -22.45 9.19 -32.74
CA GLU A 154 -21.11 9.32 -32.12
C GLU A 154 -21.12 10.08 -30.77
N PRO A 155 -21.79 11.24 -30.61
CA PRO A 155 -21.79 11.98 -29.34
C PRO A 155 -22.45 11.20 -28.21
N PHE A 156 -23.54 10.48 -28.50
CA PHE A 156 -24.20 9.58 -27.55
C PHE A 156 -23.30 8.38 -27.20
N ARG A 157 -22.64 7.79 -28.20
CA ARG A 157 -21.74 6.64 -28.06
C ARG A 157 -20.55 6.96 -27.16
N LYS A 158 -19.95 8.16 -27.31
CA LYS A 158 -18.87 8.69 -26.45
C LYS A 158 -19.25 8.82 -24.98
N LEU A 159 -20.51 9.16 -24.69
CA LEU A 159 -21.02 9.36 -23.34
C LEU A 159 -21.75 8.13 -22.77
N GLY A 160 -21.69 6.98 -23.46
CA GLY A 160 -22.32 5.74 -23.02
C GLY A 160 -23.86 5.73 -23.07
N ILE A 161 -24.47 6.66 -23.81
CA ILE A 161 -25.93 6.71 -24.02
C ILE A 161 -26.31 5.70 -25.11
N GLU A 162 -27.26 4.81 -24.81
CA GLU A 162 -27.81 3.86 -25.78
C GLU A 162 -29.07 4.43 -26.46
N VAL A 163 -28.95 4.80 -27.74
CA VAL A 163 -30.06 5.33 -28.57
C VAL A 163 -30.92 4.18 -29.12
N ASP A 164 -32.12 3.92 -28.60
CA ASP A 164 -33.04 2.88 -29.11
C ASP A 164 -33.62 3.23 -30.51
N VAL A 165 -33.90 4.50 -30.79
CA VAL A 165 -34.60 4.95 -32.00
C VAL A 165 -33.88 6.10 -32.70
N ILE A 166 -33.78 6.02 -34.03
CA ILE A 166 -33.36 7.14 -34.89
C ILE A 166 -34.49 7.43 -35.88
N GLN A 167 -34.89 8.69 -36.01
CA GLN A 167 -35.98 9.13 -36.89
C GLN A 167 -35.62 10.45 -37.61
N LEU A 168 -36.23 10.73 -38.76
CA LEU A 168 -36.09 12.03 -39.43
C LEU A 168 -36.99 13.08 -38.74
N SER A 169 -36.47 14.29 -38.49
CA SER A 169 -37.23 15.38 -37.83
C SER A 169 -38.63 15.64 -38.40
N PRO A 170 -38.86 15.65 -39.73
CA PRO A 170 -40.20 15.86 -40.29
C PRO A 170 -41.19 14.72 -39.98
N LEU A 171 -40.70 13.48 -39.82
CA LEU A 171 -41.51 12.32 -39.47
C LEU A 171 -41.86 12.30 -37.98
N ALA A 172 -40.97 12.84 -37.12
CA ALA A 172 -41.31 13.16 -35.75
C ALA A 172 -42.39 14.26 -35.67
N LEU A 173 -42.30 15.32 -36.49
CA LEU A 173 -43.35 16.35 -36.57
C LEU A 173 -44.71 15.80 -36.99
N PHE A 174 -44.73 14.85 -37.93
CA PHE A 174 -45.95 14.10 -38.28
C PHE A 174 -46.49 13.30 -37.09
N ASN A 175 -45.63 12.59 -36.34
CA ASN A 175 -46.03 11.85 -35.14
C ASN A 175 -46.62 12.76 -34.04
N TYR A 176 -46.06 13.95 -33.86
CA TYR A 176 -46.62 14.98 -32.98
C TYR A 176 -48.03 15.38 -33.46
N ALA A 177 -48.15 15.84 -34.70
CA ALA A 177 -49.41 16.39 -35.20
C ALA A 177 -50.54 15.34 -35.26
N ARG A 178 -50.22 14.08 -35.64
CA ARG A 178 -51.19 12.97 -35.68
C ARG A 178 -51.68 12.54 -34.30
N PHE A 179 -50.97 12.91 -33.23
CA PHE A 179 -51.32 12.57 -31.84
C PHE A 179 -51.95 13.73 -31.07
N ASP A 180 -51.60 14.99 -31.38
CA ASP A 180 -51.85 16.16 -30.52
C ASP A 180 -52.54 17.33 -31.25
N ALA A 181 -52.83 17.21 -32.55
CA ALA A 181 -53.42 18.29 -33.36
C ALA A 181 -54.42 17.82 -34.44
N MET A 182 -54.85 16.55 -34.39
CA MET A 182 -55.63 15.86 -35.44
C MET A 182 -56.58 14.81 -34.85
N ASP A 183 -57.46 15.26 -33.97
CA ASP A 183 -58.21 14.37 -33.07
C ASP A 183 -59.43 13.72 -33.77
N ASP A 184 -60.11 14.47 -34.65
CA ASP A 184 -61.31 14.05 -35.40
C ASP A 184 -61.03 13.19 -36.64
N LEU A 185 -59.90 12.45 -36.66
CA LEU A 185 -59.60 11.54 -37.78
C LEU A 185 -60.33 10.19 -37.61
N PRO A 186 -60.86 9.59 -38.70
CA PRO A 186 -61.58 8.33 -38.64
C PRO A 186 -60.69 7.15 -38.16
N PRO A 187 -61.25 5.96 -37.94
CA PRO A 187 -60.47 4.73 -37.89
C PRO A 187 -59.63 4.56 -39.15
N PRO A 188 -58.38 4.06 -39.06
CA PRO A 188 -57.53 3.87 -40.25
C PRO A 188 -58.13 2.96 -41.33
N ASP A 189 -58.93 1.97 -40.94
CA ASP A 189 -59.62 1.05 -41.86
C ASP A 189 -60.76 1.72 -42.67
N ASP A 190 -61.28 2.86 -42.20
CA ASP A 190 -62.33 3.66 -42.87
C ASP A 190 -61.76 4.79 -43.75
N TYR A 191 -60.44 4.79 -44.01
CA TYR A 191 -59.78 5.84 -44.79
C TYR A 191 -60.03 5.72 -46.30
N ASP A 192 -60.87 6.62 -46.84
CA ASP A 192 -61.02 6.82 -48.28
C ASP A 192 -59.78 7.56 -48.87
N PRO A 193 -59.03 6.94 -49.80
CA PRO A 193 -57.84 7.53 -50.41
C PRO A 193 -58.13 8.57 -51.49
N ASP A 194 -59.36 8.64 -52.00
CA ASP A 194 -59.82 9.56 -53.04
C ASP A 194 -60.57 10.77 -52.44
N ASN A 195 -61.23 10.59 -51.29
CA ASN A 195 -61.83 11.65 -50.45
C ASN A 195 -61.11 11.81 -49.08
N PRO A 196 -59.85 12.30 -49.07
CA PRO A 196 -59.04 12.42 -47.85
C PRO A 196 -59.56 13.50 -46.88
N PRO A 197 -59.33 13.34 -45.55
CA PRO A 197 -59.55 14.42 -44.58
C PRO A 197 -58.69 15.67 -44.87
N PRO A 198 -59.11 16.87 -44.42
CA PRO A 198 -58.37 18.11 -44.67
C PRO A 198 -56.93 18.07 -44.16
N SER A 199 -55.99 18.48 -45.00
CA SER A 199 -54.56 18.48 -44.70
C SER A 199 -54.14 19.63 -43.79
N LEU A 200 -53.24 19.30 -42.87
CA LEU A 200 -52.54 20.19 -41.94
C LEU A 200 -51.15 20.52 -42.48
N CYS A 201 -50.74 21.79 -42.38
CA CYS A 201 -49.47 22.28 -42.91
C CYS A 201 -48.52 22.75 -41.78
N ILE A 202 -47.54 21.92 -41.41
CA ILE A 202 -46.59 22.19 -40.32
C ILE A 202 -45.37 22.93 -40.88
N PHE A 203 -45.09 24.12 -40.35
CA PHE A 203 -43.93 24.94 -40.69
C PHE A 203 -42.93 24.93 -39.51
N SER A 204 -41.92 24.07 -39.55
CA SER A 204 -40.86 24.02 -38.52
C SER A 204 -39.62 24.78 -38.98
N MET A 205 -39.54 26.07 -38.63
CA MET A 205 -38.38 26.89 -38.99
C MET A 205 -37.21 26.65 -38.03
N GLY A 206 -36.18 25.96 -38.53
CA GLY A 206 -34.92 25.73 -37.84
C GLY A 206 -33.96 26.92 -37.94
N THR A 207 -32.69 26.66 -37.63
CA THR A 207 -31.64 27.69 -37.64
C THR A 207 -31.19 28.00 -39.06
N ASP A 208 -30.76 26.99 -39.83
CA ASP A 208 -30.25 27.19 -41.19
C ASP A 208 -31.23 26.73 -42.27
N SER A 209 -32.02 25.69 -41.98
CA SER A 209 -33.10 25.19 -42.83
C SER A 209 -34.43 25.09 -42.08
N SER A 210 -35.52 24.89 -42.82
CA SER A 210 -36.88 24.72 -42.32
C SER A 210 -37.48 23.44 -42.88
N ASP A 211 -38.17 22.67 -42.06
CA ASP A 211 -38.91 21.49 -42.49
C ASP A 211 -40.39 21.87 -42.68
N LEU A 212 -40.89 21.67 -43.90
CA LEU A 212 -42.30 21.77 -44.26
C LEU A 212 -42.89 20.37 -44.32
N VAL A 213 -43.99 20.14 -43.59
CA VAL A 213 -44.71 18.86 -43.57
C VAL A 213 -46.19 19.11 -43.85
N ILE A 214 -46.74 18.43 -44.84
CA ILE A 214 -48.18 18.48 -45.18
C ILE A 214 -48.76 17.08 -44.99
N THR A 215 -49.86 16.95 -44.25
CA THR A 215 -50.42 15.65 -43.90
C THR A 215 -51.93 15.70 -43.62
N ASN A 216 -52.64 14.66 -44.04
CA ASN A 216 -54.03 14.36 -43.65
C ASN A 216 -54.11 13.34 -42.50
N GLY A 217 -52.99 13.09 -41.80
CA GLY A 217 -52.86 12.09 -40.75
C GLY A 217 -52.62 10.65 -41.22
N TYR A 218 -52.75 10.37 -42.53
CA TYR A 218 -52.49 9.06 -43.14
C TYR A 218 -51.28 9.11 -44.06
N ARG A 219 -51.31 10.04 -45.02
CA ARG A 219 -50.17 10.36 -45.88
C ARG A 219 -49.41 11.53 -45.28
N VAL A 220 -48.08 11.52 -45.46
CA VAL A 220 -47.21 12.64 -45.09
C VAL A 220 -46.37 13.02 -46.29
N TRP A 221 -46.33 14.31 -46.61
CA TRP A 221 -45.42 14.88 -47.60
C TRP A 221 -44.45 15.82 -46.89
N GLN A 222 -43.15 15.67 -47.14
CA GLN A 222 -42.12 16.50 -46.51
C GLN A 222 -41.24 17.19 -47.55
N ARG A 223 -40.82 18.41 -47.26
CA ARG A 223 -39.78 19.15 -48.00
C ARG A 223 -38.93 19.97 -47.03
N ASN A 224 -37.62 19.77 -47.09
CA ASN A 224 -36.70 20.70 -46.46
C ASN A 224 -36.51 21.93 -47.37
N ILE A 225 -36.53 23.12 -46.77
CA ILE A 225 -36.27 24.40 -47.42
C ILE A 225 -34.96 24.93 -46.82
N PRO A 226 -33.93 25.28 -47.61
CA PRO A 226 -32.61 25.70 -47.13
C PRO A 226 -32.59 27.17 -46.62
N LEU A 227 -33.63 27.57 -45.90
CA LEU A 227 -33.84 28.90 -45.33
C LEU A 227 -34.28 28.74 -43.87
N GLY A 228 -33.90 29.67 -42.99
CA GLY A 228 -34.11 29.53 -41.56
C GLY A 228 -33.69 30.76 -40.74
N GLY A 229 -33.81 30.68 -39.42
CA GLY A 229 -33.61 31.80 -38.49
C GLY A 229 -32.25 32.52 -38.55
N ASN A 230 -31.20 31.89 -39.09
CA ASN A 230 -29.87 32.46 -39.33
C ASN A 230 -29.86 33.42 -40.54
N HIS A 231 -30.70 33.18 -41.55
CA HIS A 231 -30.79 34.03 -42.74
C HIS A 231 -31.33 35.43 -42.40
N PHE A 232 -32.31 35.50 -41.49
CA PHE A 232 -32.77 36.76 -40.88
C PHE A 232 -31.63 37.48 -40.13
N THR A 233 -30.81 36.75 -39.34
CA THR A 233 -29.66 37.34 -38.63
C THR A 233 -28.60 37.88 -39.60
N LYS A 234 -28.30 37.14 -40.67
CA LYS A 234 -27.36 37.55 -41.73
C LYS A 234 -27.86 38.79 -42.49
N ALA A 235 -29.16 38.87 -42.80
CA ALA A 235 -29.77 40.03 -43.43
C ALA A 235 -29.68 41.29 -42.54
N LEU A 236 -30.04 41.18 -41.26
CA LEU A 236 -29.89 42.27 -40.28
C LEU A 236 -28.43 42.70 -40.09
N SER A 237 -27.51 41.74 -40.00
CA SER A 237 -26.07 41.99 -39.88
C SER A 237 -25.51 42.75 -41.09
N LYS A 238 -25.93 42.37 -42.31
CA LYS A 238 -25.52 43.03 -43.56
C LYS A 238 -26.09 44.45 -43.69
N GLU A 239 -27.39 44.61 -43.51
CA GLU A 239 -28.09 45.88 -43.79
C GLU A 239 -27.77 46.95 -42.73
N LEU A 240 -27.85 46.57 -41.45
CA LEU A 240 -27.60 47.47 -40.31
C LEU A 240 -26.11 47.51 -39.91
N LYS A 241 -25.23 46.79 -40.63
CA LYS A 241 -23.78 46.69 -40.38
C LYS A 241 -23.43 46.27 -38.95
N LEU A 242 -24.24 45.37 -38.38
CA LEU A 242 -24.11 44.87 -37.02
C LEU A 242 -23.30 43.57 -36.95
N THR A 243 -22.59 43.37 -35.84
CA THR A 243 -21.98 42.05 -35.52
C THR A 243 -23.06 40.99 -35.32
N PHE A 244 -22.73 39.72 -35.59
CA PHE A 244 -23.71 38.62 -35.54
C PHE A 244 -24.50 38.55 -34.23
N SER A 245 -23.81 38.64 -33.07
CA SER A 245 -24.45 38.64 -31.75
C SER A 245 -25.41 39.82 -31.55
N LYS A 246 -25.05 41.03 -32.01
CA LYS A 246 -25.95 42.20 -31.96
C LYS A 246 -27.15 42.03 -32.88
N ALA A 247 -26.96 41.50 -34.08
CA ALA A 247 -28.04 41.20 -35.02
C ALA A 247 -28.98 40.10 -34.48
N GLU A 248 -28.45 39.08 -33.81
CA GLU A 248 -29.25 38.00 -33.18
C GLU A 248 -30.08 38.54 -32.02
N HIS A 249 -29.49 39.37 -31.15
CA HIS A 249 -30.23 40.05 -30.08
C HIS A 249 -31.32 40.97 -30.64
N LEU A 250 -31.03 41.72 -31.70
CA LEU A 250 -32.00 42.61 -32.36
C LEU A 250 -33.13 41.83 -33.04
N LYS A 251 -32.84 40.65 -33.61
CA LYS A 251 -33.82 39.72 -34.19
C LYS A 251 -34.78 39.18 -33.12
N ARG A 252 -34.26 38.85 -31.94
CA ARG A 252 -35.06 38.38 -30.79
C ARG A 252 -35.89 39.52 -30.17
N ASN A 253 -35.32 40.72 -30.09
CA ASN A 253 -35.89 41.91 -29.44
C ASN A 253 -36.04 43.10 -30.43
N PRO A 254 -36.86 43.00 -31.50
CA PRO A 254 -36.91 44.03 -32.56
C PRO A 254 -37.45 45.39 -32.08
N THR A 255 -38.21 45.40 -30.98
CA THR A 255 -38.70 46.61 -30.28
C THR A 255 -37.60 47.36 -29.53
N SER A 256 -36.41 46.78 -29.34
CA SER A 256 -35.26 47.46 -28.74
C SER A 256 -34.55 48.45 -29.68
N HIS A 257 -34.90 48.45 -30.98
CA HIS A 257 -34.36 49.42 -31.93
C HIS A 257 -35.22 50.70 -31.98
N PRO A 258 -34.63 51.91 -31.91
CA PRO A 258 -35.35 53.17 -32.06
C PRO A 258 -36.13 53.29 -33.37
N ASP A 259 -35.62 52.69 -34.45
CA ASP A 259 -36.38 52.46 -35.68
C ASP A 259 -36.62 50.96 -35.89
N SER A 260 -37.71 50.45 -35.32
CA SER A 260 -38.14 49.06 -35.55
C SER A 260 -38.61 48.82 -36.99
N LYS A 261 -38.98 49.86 -37.76
CA LYS A 261 -39.40 49.71 -39.17
C LYS A 261 -38.22 49.38 -40.07
N ALA A 262 -37.04 49.97 -39.83
CA ALA A 262 -35.81 49.60 -40.51
C ALA A 262 -35.46 48.12 -40.29
N VAL A 263 -35.58 47.62 -39.06
CA VAL A 263 -35.39 46.19 -38.71
C VAL A 263 -36.31 45.29 -39.55
N PHE A 264 -37.58 45.69 -39.73
CA PHE A 264 -38.52 44.97 -40.59
C PHE A 264 -38.17 45.04 -42.09
N GLN A 265 -37.79 46.20 -42.63
CA GLN A 265 -37.42 46.29 -44.06
C GLN A 265 -36.13 45.50 -44.36
N ALA A 266 -35.15 45.50 -43.46
CA ALA A 266 -33.92 44.72 -43.58
C ALA A 266 -34.18 43.20 -43.66
N MET A 267 -35.20 42.70 -42.95
CA MET A 267 -35.62 41.30 -43.02
C MET A 267 -36.57 40.98 -44.19
N ARG A 268 -37.16 41.99 -44.84
CA ARG A 268 -38.18 41.84 -45.89
C ARG A 268 -37.79 40.95 -47.07
N PRO A 269 -36.54 40.93 -47.57
CA PRO A 269 -36.14 39.97 -48.60
C PRO A 269 -36.33 38.52 -48.15
N VAL A 270 -35.93 38.19 -46.92
CA VAL A 270 -36.01 36.83 -46.34
C VAL A 270 -37.47 36.41 -46.10
N PHE A 271 -38.32 37.35 -45.68
CA PHE A 271 -39.78 37.11 -45.59
C PHE A 271 -40.39 36.75 -46.95
N SER A 272 -40.04 37.49 -48.02
CA SER A 272 -40.52 37.22 -49.38
C SER A 272 -39.99 35.90 -49.95
N GLU A 273 -38.72 35.58 -49.70
CA GLU A 273 -38.06 34.35 -50.14
C GLU A 273 -38.71 33.12 -49.48
N LEU A 274 -38.91 33.16 -48.17
CA LEU A 274 -39.62 32.12 -47.42
C LEU A 274 -41.03 31.91 -47.96
N LEU A 275 -41.82 32.98 -48.12
CA LEU A 275 -43.17 32.89 -48.65
C LEU A 275 -43.19 32.30 -50.08
N SER A 276 -42.23 32.69 -50.93
CA SER A 276 -42.13 32.19 -52.31
C SER A 276 -41.86 30.68 -52.36
N GLU A 277 -40.97 30.17 -51.50
CA GLU A 277 -40.71 28.73 -51.42
C GLU A 277 -41.86 27.97 -50.76
N LEU A 278 -42.55 28.52 -49.77
CA LEU A 278 -43.76 27.91 -49.20
C LEU A 278 -44.88 27.82 -50.23
N GLN A 279 -45.16 28.89 -50.97
CA GLN A 279 -46.12 28.91 -52.08
C GLN A 279 -45.76 27.85 -53.14
N ARG A 280 -44.51 27.84 -53.63
CA ARG A 280 -44.03 26.83 -54.59
C ARG A 280 -44.23 25.40 -54.08
N SER A 281 -43.94 25.17 -52.81
CA SER A 281 -44.03 23.86 -52.16
C SER A 281 -45.47 23.36 -52.07
N ILE A 282 -46.40 24.23 -51.64
CA ILE A 282 -47.83 23.94 -51.53
C ILE A 282 -48.46 23.75 -52.92
N SER A 283 -48.12 24.59 -53.90
CA SER A 283 -48.56 24.40 -55.30
C SER A 283 -48.08 23.07 -55.89
N TYR A 284 -46.86 22.64 -55.56
CA TYR A 284 -46.34 21.34 -55.98
C TYR A 284 -47.07 20.17 -55.29
N TYR A 285 -47.34 20.26 -53.98
CA TYR A 285 -48.16 19.27 -53.27
C TYR A 285 -49.56 19.12 -53.88
N GLY A 286 -50.29 20.22 -54.11
CA GLY A 286 -51.62 20.18 -54.76
C GLY A 286 -51.59 19.72 -56.23
N SER A 287 -50.42 19.76 -56.89
CA SER A 287 -50.26 19.17 -58.22
C SER A 287 -50.14 17.64 -58.21
N ILE A 288 -49.71 17.07 -57.07
CA ILE A 288 -49.61 15.61 -56.82
C ILE A 288 -50.96 15.08 -56.30
N GLU A 289 -51.44 15.61 -55.18
CA GLU A 289 -52.65 15.14 -54.48
C GLU A 289 -53.80 16.12 -54.71
N ARG A 290 -54.49 15.97 -55.85
CA ARG A 290 -55.45 16.97 -56.36
C ARG A 290 -56.74 17.11 -55.54
N SER A 291 -57.05 16.15 -54.67
CA SER A 291 -58.21 16.18 -53.77
C SER A 291 -57.87 16.72 -52.37
N ALA A 292 -56.61 17.05 -52.08
CA ALA A 292 -56.21 17.50 -50.74
C ALA A 292 -56.39 19.03 -50.57
N GLU A 293 -57.41 19.43 -49.81
CA GLU A 293 -57.54 20.78 -49.27
C GLU A 293 -56.62 20.99 -48.05
N ILE A 294 -56.01 22.16 -47.90
CA ILE A 294 -55.21 22.52 -46.71
C ILE A 294 -56.04 23.47 -45.83
N SER A 295 -56.46 23.00 -44.66
CA SER A 295 -57.39 23.73 -43.78
C SER A 295 -56.70 24.80 -42.92
N ARG A 296 -55.54 24.45 -42.35
CA ARG A 296 -54.76 25.31 -41.45
C ARG A 296 -53.28 24.96 -41.45
N GLY A 297 -52.46 25.88 -40.95
CA GLY A 297 -51.04 25.64 -40.69
C GLY A 297 -50.65 25.76 -39.22
N ILE A 298 -49.56 25.11 -38.82
CA ILE A 298 -48.97 25.20 -37.47
C ILE A 298 -47.55 25.75 -37.57
N ALA A 299 -47.26 26.82 -36.83
CA ALA A 299 -45.95 27.43 -36.74
C ALA A 299 -45.10 26.84 -35.59
N LEU A 300 -43.96 26.21 -35.94
CA LEU A 300 -42.99 25.62 -35.01
C LEU A 300 -41.57 26.18 -35.22
N GLY A 301 -40.74 26.01 -34.20
CA GLY A 301 -39.37 26.55 -34.11
C GLY A 301 -39.33 27.97 -33.55
N ASN A 302 -38.34 28.26 -32.69
CA ASN A 302 -38.15 29.57 -32.06
C ASN A 302 -38.14 30.77 -33.06
N PRO A 303 -37.58 30.66 -34.28
CA PRO A 303 -37.66 31.73 -35.28
C PRO A 303 -39.10 32.11 -35.71
N MET A 304 -40.09 31.23 -35.60
CA MET A 304 -41.50 31.56 -35.90
C MET A 304 -42.11 32.58 -34.91
N LYS A 305 -41.43 32.87 -33.80
CA LYS A 305 -41.81 33.93 -32.85
C LYS A 305 -41.50 35.34 -33.35
N LEU A 306 -40.79 35.49 -34.48
CA LEU A 306 -40.53 36.79 -35.11
C LEU A 306 -41.86 37.55 -35.29
N PRO A 307 -42.03 38.73 -34.65
CA PRO A 307 -43.26 39.51 -34.80
C PRO A 307 -43.55 39.79 -36.27
N GLY A 308 -44.82 39.72 -36.68
CA GLY A 308 -45.24 39.90 -38.07
C GLY A 308 -44.99 38.72 -39.02
N LEU A 309 -44.08 37.78 -38.72
CA LEU A 309 -43.76 36.63 -39.59
C LEU A 309 -44.99 35.78 -39.91
N ARG A 310 -45.70 35.34 -38.87
CA ARG A 310 -46.89 34.48 -38.99
C ARG A 310 -47.93 35.11 -39.91
N GLY A 311 -48.32 36.36 -39.62
CA GLY A 311 -49.29 37.13 -40.41
C GLY A 311 -48.84 37.45 -41.84
N TYR A 312 -47.54 37.55 -42.10
CA TYR A 312 -47.01 37.72 -43.45
C TYR A 312 -47.17 36.45 -44.29
N ILE A 313 -46.88 35.28 -43.72
CA ILE A 313 -47.06 33.98 -44.38
C ILE A 313 -48.56 33.68 -44.53
N GLU A 314 -49.35 33.85 -43.46
CA GLU A 314 -50.81 33.64 -43.41
C GLU A 314 -51.53 34.43 -44.53
N LYS A 315 -51.26 35.73 -44.65
CA LYS A 315 -51.78 36.56 -45.74
C LYS A 315 -51.27 36.14 -47.14
N GLY A 316 -50.11 35.51 -47.22
CA GLY A 316 -49.51 35.04 -48.47
C GLY A 316 -49.95 33.65 -48.91
N LEU A 317 -50.41 32.80 -47.99
CA LEU A 317 -50.88 31.44 -48.27
C LEU A 317 -52.40 31.30 -48.32
N GLY A 318 -53.15 32.22 -47.67
CA GLY A 318 -54.61 32.28 -47.75
C GLY A 318 -55.36 31.38 -46.76
N PHE A 319 -54.66 30.64 -45.89
CA PHE A 319 -55.22 29.84 -44.81
C PHE A 319 -54.61 30.26 -43.45
N PRO A 320 -55.33 30.09 -42.32
CA PRO A 320 -54.86 30.50 -41.01
C PRO A 320 -53.60 29.75 -40.58
N ILE A 321 -52.67 30.46 -39.92
CA ILE A 321 -51.47 29.86 -39.35
C ILE A 321 -51.49 30.02 -37.84
N GLU A 322 -51.70 28.93 -37.16
CA GLU A 322 -51.77 28.86 -35.71
C GLU A 322 -50.37 28.84 -35.08
N ARG A 323 -50.32 29.21 -33.80
CA ARG A 323 -49.14 29.08 -32.94
C ARG A 323 -49.48 28.01 -31.89
N VAL A 324 -48.52 27.13 -31.61
CA VAL A 324 -48.65 26.19 -30.48
C VAL A 324 -48.42 26.95 -29.18
N ASP A 325 -49.46 27.03 -28.35
CA ASP A 325 -49.43 27.63 -27.00
C ASP A 325 -49.63 26.60 -25.87
N SER A 326 -50.04 25.38 -26.22
CA SER A 326 -50.05 24.18 -25.35
C SER A 326 -50.04 22.92 -26.22
N PHE A 327 -49.76 21.75 -25.61
CA PHE A 327 -49.91 20.43 -26.21
C PHE A 327 -51.11 19.73 -25.53
N PRO A 328 -52.29 19.63 -26.16
CA PRO A 328 -53.53 19.20 -25.47
C PRO A 328 -53.47 17.81 -24.82
N HIS A 329 -52.71 16.87 -25.41
CA HIS A 329 -52.61 15.50 -24.92
C HIS A 329 -51.42 15.25 -23.98
N MET A 330 -50.70 16.30 -23.58
CA MET A 330 -49.56 16.24 -22.67
C MET A 330 -49.92 16.73 -21.26
N VAL A 331 -49.88 15.83 -20.28
CA VAL A 331 -50.09 16.14 -18.85
C VAL A 331 -48.76 16.12 -18.08
N GLY A 332 -48.72 16.73 -16.89
CA GLY A 332 -47.52 16.81 -16.04
C GLY A 332 -47.13 18.25 -15.75
N ASN A 333 -47.76 18.84 -14.72
CA ASN A 333 -47.66 20.27 -14.40
C ASN A 333 -46.21 20.73 -14.20
N GLU A 334 -45.35 19.91 -13.58
CA GLU A 334 -43.91 20.19 -13.38
C GLU A 334 -43.16 20.52 -14.69
N VAL A 335 -43.62 20.00 -15.83
CA VAL A 335 -43.09 20.32 -17.16
C VAL A 335 -43.93 21.40 -17.85
N VAL A 336 -45.26 21.23 -17.89
CA VAL A 336 -46.17 22.08 -18.70
C VAL A 336 -46.31 23.51 -18.15
N GLU A 337 -46.14 23.69 -16.84
CA GLU A 337 -46.16 25.02 -16.20
C GLU A 337 -44.77 25.68 -16.13
N ALA A 338 -43.69 24.92 -16.31
CA ALA A 338 -42.33 25.43 -16.18
C ALA A 338 -42.00 26.52 -17.21
N ALA A 339 -41.53 27.67 -16.72
CA ALA A 339 -41.24 28.85 -17.57
C ALA A 339 -40.32 28.51 -18.75
N GLY A 340 -39.21 27.80 -18.53
CA GLY A 340 -38.27 27.43 -19.59
C GLY A 340 -38.86 26.51 -20.69
N PHE A 341 -39.85 25.68 -20.34
CA PHE A 341 -40.60 24.86 -21.30
C PHE A 341 -41.60 25.72 -22.08
N ARG A 342 -42.46 26.48 -21.37
CA ARG A 342 -43.46 27.38 -21.96
C ARG A 342 -42.82 28.42 -22.89
N GLU A 343 -41.70 29.01 -22.48
CA GLU A 343 -40.93 29.95 -23.29
C GLU A 343 -40.41 29.31 -24.57
N ASN A 344 -40.08 28.01 -24.60
CA ASN A 344 -39.48 27.32 -25.74
C ASN A 344 -40.42 26.34 -26.46
N LEU A 345 -41.70 26.25 -26.07
CA LEU A 345 -42.68 25.25 -26.50
C LEU A 345 -42.68 24.96 -28.01
N SER A 346 -42.62 26.01 -28.83
CA SER A 346 -42.54 25.93 -30.30
C SER A 346 -41.40 25.05 -30.83
N CYS A 347 -40.31 24.88 -30.07
CA CYS A 347 -39.18 24.02 -30.43
C CYS A 347 -39.36 22.54 -30.07
N PHE A 348 -40.35 22.19 -29.23
CA PHE A 348 -40.50 20.85 -28.66
C PHE A 348 -41.25 19.85 -29.55
N GLY A 349 -41.96 20.28 -30.61
CA GLY A 349 -42.74 19.38 -31.48
C GLY A 349 -41.93 18.20 -32.06
N VAL A 350 -40.64 18.40 -32.38
CA VAL A 350 -39.75 17.31 -32.83
C VAL A 350 -39.52 16.30 -31.70
N VAL A 351 -39.08 16.74 -30.51
CA VAL A 351 -38.80 15.82 -29.39
C VAL A 351 -40.06 15.18 -28.81
N TYR A 352 -41.22 15.84 -28.92
CA TYR A 352 -42.52 15.26 -28.62
C TYR A 352 -42.80 14.06 -29.54
N GLY A 353 -42.71 14.26 -30.87
CA GLY A 353 -42.86 13.18 -31.84
C GLY A 353 -41.86 12.02 -31.69
N LEU A 354 -40.62 12.32 -31.31
CA LEU A 354 -39.60 11.31 -30.97
C LEU A 354 -39.96 10.53 -29.71
N ALA A 355 -40.36 11.22 -28.64
CA ALA A 355 -40.71 10.60 -27.36
C ALA A 355 -41.98 9.74 -27.50
N LEU A 356 -42.99 10.20 -28.24
CA LEU A 356 -44.18 9.43 -28.62
C LEU A 356 -43.82 8.12 -29.36
N GLN A 357 -42.86 8.18 -30.29
CA GLN A 357 -42.36 6.98 -30.95
C GLN A 357 -41.58 6.08 -29.99
N GLY A 358 -40.82 6.67 -29.07
CA GLY A 358 -40.14 5.96 -27.99
C GLY A 358 -41.11 5.17 -27.11
N ILE A 359 -42.24 5.74 -26.68
CA ILE A 359 -43.26 5.03 -25.87
C ILE A 359 -44.28 4.24 -26.71
N ASP A 360 -43.95 3.94 -27.97
CA ASP A 360 -44.76 3.15 -28.91
C ASP A 360 -46.19 3.70 -29.18
N ARG A 361 -46.43 5.00 -28.92
CA ARG A 361 -47.69 5.73 -29.16
C ARG A 361 -47.77 6.43 -30.53
N ALA A 362 -46.66 6.47 -31.28
CA ALA A 362 -46.61 7.07 -32.61
C ALA A 362 -47.30 6.24 -33.72
N TYR A 363 -47.78 6.92 -34.76
CA TYR A 363 -48.25 6.29 -36.01
C TYR A 363 -47.07 5.85 -36.90
N MET A 364 -46.08 6.70 -37.12
CA MET A 364 -44.85 6.36 -37.84
C MET A 364 -43.87 5.66 -36.88
N LYS A 365 -43.65 4.36 -37.10
CA LYS A 365 -42.85 3.49 -36.22
C LYS A 365 -41.46 3.14 -36.80
N ILE A 366 -41.13 3.67 -37.98
CA ILE A 366 -39.85 3.56 -38.69
C ILE A 366 -38.65 3.86 -37.77
N ASN A 367 -37.71 2.92 -37.64
CA ASN A 367 -36.47 3.13 -36.89
C ASN A 367 -35.23 2.99 -37.79
N MET A 368 -34.46 4.07 -37.94
CA MET A 368 -33.22 4.11 -38.73
C MET A 368 -31.98 3.61 -37.98
N LEU A 369 -32.10 3.14 -36.75
CA LEU A 369 -31.00 2.46 -36.05
C LEU A 369 -30.56 1.22 -36.86
N PRO A 370 -29.25 1.03 -37.16
CA PRO A 370 -28.78 -0.12 -37.92
C PRO A 370 -28.96 -1.43 -37.15
N ASP A 371 -29.25 -2.51 -37.88
CA ASP A 371 -29.47 -3.84 -37.30
C ASP A 371 -28.23 -4.34 -36.54
N GLU A 372 -27.03 -3.90 -36.95
CA GLU A 372 -25.74 -4.23 -36.36
C GLU A 372 -25.65 -3.67 -34.94
N VAL A 373 -26.03 -2.40 -34.76
CA VAL A 373 -26.06 -1.72 -33.44
C VAL A 373 -27.08 -2.38 -32.50
N VAL A 374 -28.20 -2.86 -33.05
CA VAL A 374 -29.22 -3.61 -32.31
C VAL A 374 -28.70 -5.00 -31.90
N LYS A 375 -28.09 -5.75 -32.83
CA LYS A 375 -27.49 -7.06 -32.59
C LYS A 375 -26.37 -6.97 -31.54
N ASP A 376 -25.48 -5.99 -31.65
CA ASP A 376 -24.39 -5.77 -30.68
C ASP A 376 -24.89 -5.50 -29.27
N ARG A 377 -26.01 -4.77 -29.10
CA ARG A 377 -26.65 -4.59 -27.80
C ARG A 377 -27.26 -5.88 -27.27
N PHE A 378 -27.99 -6.64 -28.10
CA PHE A 378 -28.51 -7.95 -27.69
C PHE A 378 -27.40 -8.93 -27.31
N ILE A 379 -26.27 -8.91 -28.01
CA ILE A 379 -25.08 -9.70 -27.67
C ILE A 379 -24.49 -9.17 -26.35
N ARG A 380 -24.23 -7.86 -26.21
CA ARG A 380 -23.66 -7.25 -24.99
C ARG A 380 -24.51 -7.51 -23.75
N ALA A 381 -25.83 -7.42 -23.85
CA ALA A 381 -26.76 -7.73 -22.77
C ALA A 381 -26.74 -9.22 -22.38
N LYS A 382 -26.46 -10.12 -23.33
CA LYS A 382 -26.33 -11.58 -23.09
C LYS A 382 -24.94 -12.01 -22.64
N LYS A 383 -23.86 -11.26 -22.91
CA LYS A 383 -22.49 -11.57 -22.48
C LYS A 383 -22.36 -11.96 -20.98
N PRO A 384 -22.91 -11.22 -20.00
CA PRO A 384 -22.79 -11.62 -18.58
C PRO A 384 -23.50 -12.94 -18.28
N TRP A 385 -24.66 -13.19 -18.89
CA TRP A 385 -25.40 -14.46 -18.73
C TRP A 385 -24.68 -15.64 -19.40
N ALA A 386 -24.06 -15.43 -20.56
CA ALA A 386 -23.24 -16.43 -21.24
C ALA A 386 -21.98 -16.77 -20.42
N LEU A 387 -21.34 -15.76 -19.81
CA LEU A 387 -20.19 -15.96 -18.93
C LEU A 387 -20.59 -16.69 -17.63
N ALA A 388 -21.74 -16.35 -17.04
CA ALA A 388 -22.28 -17.09 -15.89
C ALA A 388 -22.57 -18.56 -16.24
N ALA A 389 -23.24 -18.83 -17.36
CA ALA A 389 -23.51 -20.20 -17.82
C ALA A 389 -22.22 -20.98 -18.11
N ALA A 390 -21.22 -20.36 -18.72
CA ALA A 390 -19.91 -20.98 -18.96
C ALA A 390 -19.17 -21.29 -17.64
N ALA A 391 -19.24 -20.38 -16.65
CA ALA A 391 -18.68 -20.61 -15.31
C ALA A 391 -19.40 -21.73 -14.56
N THR A 392 -20.73 -21.83 -14.66
CA THR A 392 -21.52 -22.93 -14.07
C THR A 392 -21.21 -24.27 -14.74
N LEU A 393 -21.04 -24.31 -16.08
CA LEU A 393 -20.61 -25.52 -16.79
C LEU A 393 -19.19 -25.92 -16.38
N LEU A 394 -18.26 -24.97 -16.28
CA LEU A 394 -16.89 -25.24 -15.82
C LEU A 394 -16.87 -25.78 -14.39
N LEU A 395 -17.67 -25.21 -13.49
CA LEU A 395 -17.86 -25.72 -12.12
C LEU A 395 -18.42 -27.15 -12.11
N GLY A 396 -19.43 -27.44 -12.94
CA GLY A 396 -19.98 -28.79 -13.08
C GLY A 396 -18.94 -29.80 -13.58
N CYS A 397 -18.13 -29.41 -14.57
CA CYS A 397 -17.04 -30.22 -15.10
C CYS A 397 -15.92 -30.44 -14.07
N THR A 398 -15.51 -29.42 -13.31
CA THR A 398 -14.44 -29.58 -12.30
C THR A 398 -14.90 -30.38 -11.08
N VAL A 399 -16.16 -30.21 -10.63
CA VAL A 399 -16.75 -31.07 -9.59
C VAL A 399 -16.87 -32.52 -10.07
N SER A 400 -17.33 -32.76 -11.30
CA SER A 400 -17.40 -34.11 -11.88
C SER A 400 -16.03 -34.76 -12.03
N PHE A 401 -15.02 -33.99 -12.48
CA PHE A 401 -13.63 -34.45 -12.57
C PHE A 401 -13.05 -34.77 -11.19
N ALA A 402 -13.25 -33.90 -10.19
CA ALA A 402 -12.79 -34.13 -8.83
C ALA A 402 -13.44 -35.37 -8.20
N ALA A 403 -14.77 -35.52 -8.34
CA ALA A 403 -15.49 -36.70 -7.87
C ALA A 403 -15.03 -37.99 -8.57
N SER A 404 -14.79 -37.93 -9.88
CA SER A 404 -14.27 -39.08 -10.65
C SER A 404 -12.83 -39.44 -10.26
N SER A 405 -11.98 -38.43 -9.99
CA SER A 405 -10.62 -38.62 -9.51
C SER A 405 -10.59 -39.23 -8.11
N LEU A 406 -11.44 -38.76 -7.20
CA LEU A 406 -11.62 -39.35 -5.87
C LEU A 406 -12.13 -40.80 -5.95
N ALA A 407 -13.10 -41.09 -6.83
CA ALA A 407 -13.57 -42.44 -7.06
C ALA A 407 -12.46 -43.37 -7.61
N LEU A 408 -11.66 -42.88 -8.58
CA LEU A 408 -10.52 -43.62 -9.14
C LEU A 408 -9.36 -43.81 -8.15
N SER A 409 -9.22 -42.92 -7.16
CA SER A 409 -8.25 -43.08 -6.06
C SER A 409 -8.70 -44.12 -5.01
N SER A 410 -9.96 -44.55 -5.04
CA SER A 410 -10.47 -45.61 -4.15
C SER A 410 -10.14 -47.00 -4.71
N VAL A 411 -9.49 -47.84 -3.89
CA VAL A 411 -9.12 -49.21 -4.25
C VAL A 411 -10.25 -50.17 -3.88
N SER A 412 -10.56 -51.13 -4.76
CA SER A 412 -11.62 -52.12 -4.55
C SER A 412 -11.34 -53.01 -3.31
N PRO A 413 -12.13 -52.91 -2.21
CA PRO A 413 -11.85 -53.65 -0.97
C PRO A 413 -11.88 -55.18 -1.19
N ASN A 414 -12.83 -55.65 -2.00
CA ASN A 414 -13.02 -57.09 -2.25
C ASN A 414 -11.91 -57.72 -3.11
N ARG A 415 -11.13 -56.93 -3.87
CA ARG A 415 -9.99 -57.43 -4.66
C ARG A 415 -8.64 -57.32 -3.94
N PHE A 416 -8.47 -56.33 -3.06
CA PHE A 416 -7.16 -56.00 -2.50
C PHE A 416 -7.07 -56.00 -0.97
N GLY A 417 -8.19 -56.15 -0.24
CA GLY A 417 -8.21 -56.07 1.23
C GLY A 417 -7.26 -57.05 1.93
N SER A 418 -7.01 -58.24 1.38
CA SER A 418 -6.05 -59.21 1.93
C SER A 418 -4.57 -58.87 1.64
N ALA A 419 -4.29 -57.98 0.69
CA ALA A 419 -2.97 -57.37 0.50
C ALA A 419 -2.83 -56.12 1.38
N GLU A 420 -3.87 -55.28 1.43
CA GLU A 420 -3.94 -54.08 2.27
C GLU A 420 -3.79 -54.40 3.76
N GLN A 421 -4.48 -55.44 4.27
CA GLN A 421 -4.32 -55.90 5.66
C GLN A 421 -2.87 -56.31 5.98
N ARG A 422 -2.18 -56.99 5.06
CA ARG A 422 -0.77 -57.39 5.25
C ARG A 422 0.17 -56.18 5.18
N ALA A 423 -0.04 -55.27 4.23
CA ALA A 423 0.70 -54.01 4.17
C ALA A 423 0.52 -53.18 5.44
N LYS A 424 -0.71 -53.10 5.96
CA LYS A 424 -1.03 -52.44 7.23
C LYS A 424 -0.36 -53.10 8.42
N GLN A 425 -0.37 -54.44 8.52
CA GLN A 425 0.37 -55.17 9.56
C GLN A 425 1.88 -54.87 9.54
N VAL A 426 2.49 -54.78 8.36
CA VAL A 426 3.91 -54.41 8.22
C VAL A 426 4.14 -52.95 8.63
N VAL A 427 3.29 -52.01 8.20
CA VAL A 427 3.38 -50.59 8.59
C VAL A 427 3.16 -50.39 10.09
N ASP A 428 2.20 -51.08 10.70
CA ASP A 428 1.94 -51.00 12.14
C ASP A 428 3.07 -51.66 12.96
N THR A 429 3.75 -52.68 12.40
CA THR A 429 4.97 -53.27 13.01
C THR A 429 6.17 -52.32 12.89
N ALA A 430 6.38 -51.69 11.72
CA ALA A 430 7.43 -50.70 11.53
C ALA A 430 7.21 -49.46 12.45
N LYS A 431 5.97 -49.01 12.62
CA LYS A 431 5.61 -47.95 13.58
C LYS A 431 5.90 -48.33 15.02
N ARG A 432 5.62 -49.58 15.44
CA ARG A 432 6.02 -50.08 16.76
C ARG A 432 7.53 -49.99 16.91
N HIS A 433 8.31 -50.56 16.00
CA HIS A 433 9.77 -50.49 16.07
C HIS A 433 10.32 -49.05 16.02
N GLN A 434 9.66 -48.12 15.34
CA GLN A 434 10.02 -46.70 15.38
C GLN A 434 9.68 -46.04 16.73
N GLN A 435 8.59 -46.44 17.39
CA GLN A 435 8.24 -46.01 18.75
C GLN A 435 9.15 -46.65 19.81
N ASP A 436 9.44 -47.93 19.68
CA ASP A 436 10.40 -48.68 20.50
C ASP A 436 11.78 -48.00 20.42
N LEU A 437 12.28 -47.76 19.21
CA LEU A 437 13.55 -47.09 18.95
C LEU A 437 13.58 -45.66 19.53
N ALA A 438 12.55 -44.84 19.28
CA ALA A 438 12.48 -43.49 19.86
C ALA A 438 12.39 -43.50 21.40
N SER A 439 11.81 -44.55 22.01
CA SER A 439 11.80 -44.71 23.47
C SER A 439 13.18 -45.10 24.02
N VAL A 440 13.92 -45.94 23.31
CA VAL A 440 15.30 -46.34 23.66
C VAL A 440 16.28 -45.19 23.42
N GLU A 441 16.12 -44.39 22.36
CA GLU A 441 16.86 -43.15 22.14
C GLU A 441 16.60 -42.15 23.29
N SER A 442 15.33 -41.96 23.68
CA SER A 442 14.99 -41.08 24.80
C SER A 442 15.52 -41.58 26.16
N GLU A 443 15.60 -42.89 26.38
CA GLU A 443 16.23 -43.46 27.58
C GLU A 443 17.75 -43.35 27.54
N PHE A 444 18.37 -43.58 26.38
CA PHE A 444 19.81 -43.38 26.15
C PHE A 444 20.21 -41.92 26.38
N ASP A 445 19.52 -40.95 25.76
CA ASP A 445 19.79 -39.53 25.95
C ASP A 445 19.57 -39.09 27.40
N ARG A 446 18.59 -39.67 28.10
CA ARG A 446 18.41 -39.44 29.54
C ARG A 446 19.57 -39.99 30.37
N ILE A 447 20.07 -41.19 30.07
CA ILE A 447 21.23 -41.80 30.75
C ILE A 447 22.50 -41.00 30.45
N LYS A 448 22.69 -40.60 29.20
CA LYS A 448 23.78 -39.73 28.74
C LYS A 448 23.75 -38.38 29.47
N ALA A 449 22.60 -37.70 29.52
CA ALA A 449 22.44 -36.44 30.23
C ALA A 449 22.68 -36.60 31.74
N ILE A 450 22.29 -37.72 32.36
CA ILE A 450 22.64 -38.03 33.76
C ILE A 450 24.17 -38.17 33.90
N GLY A 451 24.84 -38.86 32.97
CA GLY A 451 26.30 -38.95 32.91
C GLY A 451 26.99 -37.59 32.81
N GLU A 452 26.58 -36.75 31.85
CA GLU A 452 27.10 -35.41 31.60
C GLU A 452 26.91 -34.48 32.82
N ASN A 453 25.74 -34.56 33.48
CA ASN A 453 25.49 -33.81 34.73
C ASN A 453 26.32 -34.32 35.92
N LEU A 454 26.74 -35.58 35.92
CA LEU A 454 27.61 -36.15 36.96
C LEU A 454 29.10 -35.82 36.70
N THR A 455 29.57 -35.85 35.45
CA THR A 455 30.97 -35.55 35.11
C THR A 455 31.28 -34.06 35.08
N GLY A 456 30.42 -33.23 34.49
CA GLY A 456 30.63 -31.77 34.41
C GLY A 456 30.69 -31.10 35.79
N ASN A 457 30.04 -31.70 36.79
CA ASN A 457 30.08 -31.25 38.19
C ASN A 457 31.42 -31.54 38.88
N VAL A 458 32.30 -32.37 38.30
CA VAL A 458 33.66 -32.64 38.83
C VAL A 458 34.64 -31.61 38.28
N GLU A 459 34.74 -31.47 36.95
CA GLU A 459 35.65 -30.49 36.31
C GLU A 459 35.31 -29.05 36.73
N GLY A 460 34.03 -28.68 36.75
CA GLY A 460 33.58 -27.33 37.08
C GLY A 460 33.94 -26.85 38.50
N ARG A 461 34.20 -27.76 39.44
CA ARG A 461 34.63 -27.41 40.82
C ARG A 461 36.10 -27.01 40.90
N LEU A 462 36.94 -27.54 40.01
CA LEU A 462 38.38 -27.28 40.04
C LEU A 462 38.72 -25.90 39.47
N LEU A 463 37.98 -25.42 38.47
CA LEU A 463 38.20 -24.14 37.78
C LEU A 463 38.51 -22.95 38.72
N TRP A 464 37.73 -22.80 39.80
CA TRP A 464 37.95 -21.72 40.77
C TRP A 464 39.23 -21.91 41.60
N LEU A 465 39.61 -23.15 41.90
CA LEU A 465 40.87 -23.47 42.58
C LEU A 465 42.05 -23.27 41.62
N GLU A 466 41.90 -23.56 40.33
CA GLU A 466 42.90 -23.26 39.29
C GLU A 466 43.15 -21.75 39.18
N LEU A 467 42.09 -20.93 39.09
CA LEU A 467 42.21 -19.47 39.03
C LEU A 467 42.86 -18.90 40.31
N LEU A 468 42.40 -19.31 41.50
CA LEU A 468 43.00 -18.84 42.76
C LEU A 468 44.47 -19.28 42.89
N THR A 469 44.83 -20.45 42.37
CA THR A 469 46.23 -20.91 42.29
C THR A 469 47.06 -20.03 41.36
N ALA A 470 46.55 -19.68 40.18
CA ALA A 470 47.21 -18.78 39.24
C ALA A 470 47.37 -17.35 39.81
N VAL A 471 46.33 -16.78 40.43
CA VAL A 471 46.41 -15.47 41.09
C VAL A 471 47.46 -15.46 42.20
N ASN A 472 47.51 -16.50 43.04
CA ASN A 472 48.55 -16.63 44.07
C ASN A 472 49.97 -16.73 43.44
N GLN A 473 50.14 -17.54 42.39
CA GLN A 473 51.42 -17.69 41.67
C GLN A 473 51.85 -16.45 40.86
N ALA A 474 50.94 -15.49 40.64
CA ALA A 474 51.24 -14.20 40.03
C ALA A 474 51.78 -13.15 41.02
N LEU A 475 51.58 -13.34 42.33
CA LEU A 475 52.10 -12.44 43.36
C LEU A 475 53.64 -12.59 43.48
N PRO A 476 54.40 -11.47 43.57
CA PRO A 476 55.86 -11.51 43.60
C PRO A 476 56.39 -12.35 44.78
N GLN A 477 55.82 -12.21 45.98
CA GLN A 477 56.26 -12.99 47.14
C GLN A 477 56.04 -14.51 46.99
N TYR A 478 55.08 -14.97 46.19
CA TYR A 478 54.90 -16.41 45.93
C TYR A 478 56.04 -16.94 45.07
N ARG A 479 56.46 -16.20 44.03
CA ARG A 479 57.61 -16.61 43.20
C ARG A 479 58.92 -16.54 43.97
N LEU A 480 59.09 -15.55 44.84
CA LEU A 480 60.22 -15.49 45.76
C LEU A 480 60.20 -16.66 46.76
N GLN A 481 59.03 -17.07 47.28
CA GLN A 481 58.93 -18.28 48.11
C GLN A 481 59.19 -19.56 47.32
N ALA A 482 58.72 -19.69 46.08
CA ALA A 482 59.04 -20.84 45.22
C ALA A 482 60.55 -20.93 44.93
N GLN A 483 61.21 -19.79 44.70
CA GLN A 483 62.67 -19.70 44.55
C GLN A 483 63.41 -19.94 45.87
N ALA A 484 62.87 -19.49 47.01
CA ALA A 484 63.46 -19.71 48.33
C ALA A 484 63.29 -21.16 48.84
N VAL A 485 62.21 -21.86 48.46
CA VAL A 485 62.03 -23.30 48.70
C VAL A 485 62.92 -24.12 47.77
N ALA A 486 63.14 -23.69 46.52
CA ALA A 486 64.18 -24.25 45.66
C ALA A 486 65.61 -23.94 46.18
N ALA A 487 65.79 -22.85 46.93
CA ALA A 487 67.04 -22.42 47.54
C ALA A 487 67.13 -22.72 49.05
N GLN A 488 66.30 -23.63 49.58
CA GLN A 488 66.29 -24.02 51.00
C GLN A 488 67.47 -24.97 51.37
N ALA A 489 68.66 -24.57 50.93
CA ALA A 489 69.97 -25.10 51.29
C ALA A 489 70.99 -23.97 51.54
N ALA A 490 70.55 -22.72 51.72
CA ALA A 490 71.41 -21.58 52.08
C ALA A 490 70.71 -20.58 53.01
N ALA A 491 71.38 -20.27 54.13
CA ALA A 491 71.19 -19.10 54.98
C ALA A 491 69.76 -18.74 55.45
N GLU A 492 69.39 -19.24 56.63
CA GLU A 492 68.87 -18.30 57.64
C GLU A 492 69.96 -17.24 57.88
N THR A 493 69.66 -15.96 57.64
CA THR A 493 70.54 -14.85 58.04
C THR A 493 69.71 -13.70 58.59
N ASP A 494 70.11 -13.23 59.76
CA ASP A 494 69.37 -12.28 60.59
C ASP A 494 69.00 -10.96 59.86
N ALA A 495 67.71 -10.80 59.58
CA ALA A 495 67.10 -9.47 59.60
C ALA A 495 66.98 -9.02 61.06
N ALA A 496 68.11 -8.63 61.67
CA ALA A 496 68.15 -8.12 63.03
C ALA A 496 67.21 -6.93 63.17
N ALA A 497 66.29 -6.98 64.15
CA ALA A 497 65.36 -5.89 64.41
C ALA A 497 66.16 -4.64 64.81
N THR A 498 66.06 -3.58 63.99
CA THR A 498 66.83 -2.35 64.18
C THR A 498 66.04 -1.45 65.13
N GLU A 499 66.63 -1.07 66.26
CA GLU A 499 65.94 -0.22 67.26
C GLU A 499 65.59 1.20 66.75
N ASP A 500 66.01 1.56 65.53
CA ASP A 500 65.57 2.75 64.79
C ASP A 500 64.35 2.44 63.90
N PRO A 501 63.16 3.00 64.22
CA PRO A 501 61.93 2.81 63.44
C PRO A 501 62.05 3.19 61.96
N LYS A 502 62.95 4.12 61.59
CA LYS A 502 63.11 4.55 60.19
C LYS A 502 63.82 3.51 59.33
N GLN A 503 64.84 2.84 59.87
CA GLN A 503 65.57 1.81 59.13
C GLN A 503 64.69 0.56 58.96
N GLN A 504 63.89 0.22 59.96
CA GLN A 504 62.91 -0.86 59.88
C GLN A 504 61.74 -0.53 58.92
N ALA A 505 61.30 0.73 58.88
CA ALA A 505 60.34 1.20 57.88
C ALA A 505 60.90 1.11 56.45
N GLU A 506 62.13 1.57 56.20
CA GLU A 506 62.76 1.50 54.88
C GLU A 506 62.97 0.05 54.41
N ALA A 507 63.35 -0.85 55.33
CA ALA A 507 63.45 -2.28 55.03
C ALA A 507 62.10 -2.87 54.61
N LEU A 508 60.99 -2.51 55.28
CA LEU A 508 59.64 -2.94 54.90
C LEU A 508 59.17 -2.30 53.58
N GLU A 509 59.50 -1.03 53.33
CA GLU A 509 59.26 -0.34 52.06
C GLU A 509 60.13 -0.84 50.88
N SER A 510 61.08 -1.74 51.13
CA SER A 510 61.91 -2.39 50.11
C SER A 510 61.47 -3.82 49.76
N ARG A 511 60.56 -4.42 50.53
CA ARG A 511 60.12 -5.80 50.30
C ARG A 511 59.28 -5.94 49.03
N GLU A 512 59.45 -7.05 48.31
CA GLU A 512 58.69 -7.38 47.11
C GLU A 512 57.41 -8.16 47.46
N GLU A 513 56.56 -7.54 48.29
CA GLU A 513 55.29 -8.12 48.77
C GLU A 513 54.08 -7.32 48.26
N ILE A 514 53.06 -8.03 47.76
CA ILE A 514 51.75 -7.48 47.39
C ILE A 514 50.64 -8.19 48.17
N HIS A 515 49.80 -7.43 48.87
CA HIS A 515 48.71 -7.96 49.68
C HIS A 515 47.36 -7.73 48.99
N ILE A 516 46.63 -8.80 48.68
CA ILE A 516 45.26 -8.71 48.17
C ILE A 516 44.29 -8.72 49.36
N THR A 517 43.35 -7.77 49.38
CA THR A 517 42.36 -7.60 50.46
C THR A 517 40.96 -8.04 50.06
N SER A 518 40.60 -7.97 48.77
CA SER A 518 39.39 -8.59 48.23
C SER A 518 39.58 -9.11 46.80
N LEU A 519 38.77 -10.11 46.45
CA LEU A 519 38.58 -10.60 45.10
C LEU A 519 37.06 -10.61 44.84
N ASP A 520 36.60 -9.71 43.98
CA ASP A 520 35.22 -9.70 43.52
C ASP A 520 35.13 -10.33 42.13
N ALA A 521 34.07 -11.08 41.83
CA ALA A 521 33.89 -11.78 40.57
C ALA A 521 32.52 -11.50 39.97
N ASN A 522 32.48 -10.67 38.92
CA ASN A 522 31.25 -10.29 38.24
C ASN A 522 31.13 -11.05 36.91
N ARG A 523 30.02 -11.77 36.70
CA ARG A 523 29.72 -12.44 35.42
C ARG A 523 29.13 -11.45 34.43
N TRP A 524 29.59 -11.51 33.18
CA TRP A 524 29.07 -10.76 32.03
C TRP A 524 28.71 -11.75 30.91
N GLU A 525 27.56 -11.57 30.26
CA GLU A 525 27.20 -12.37 29.07
C GLU A 525 27.88 -11.84 27.78
N ASP A 526 28.31 -10.57 27.79
CA ASP A 526 29.25 -10.03 26.81
C ASP A 526 30.29 -9.12 27.47
N LEU A 527 31.55 -9.55 27.43
CA LEU A 527 32.71 -8.84 27.94
C LEU A 527 33.10 -7.61 27.10
N SER A 528 32.58 -7.49 25.86
CA SER A 528 32.86 -6.31 25.02
C SER A 528 32.32 -5.01 25.64
N LEU A 529 31.24 -5.12 26.42
CA LEU A 529 30.62 -4.00 27.15
C LEU A 529 31.48 -3.53 28.33
N TRP A 530 32.16 -4.45 29.02
CA TRP A 530 33.13 -4.10 30.06
C TRP A 530 34.36 -3.42 29.46
N TRP A 531 34.88 -3.94 28.33
CA TRP A 531 36.05 -3.36 27.65
C TRP A 531 35.80 -1.94 27.14
N GLN A 532 34.57 -1.63 26.72
CA GLN A 532 34.15 -0.27 26.38
C GLN A 532 34.11 0.67 27.60
N GLN A 533 33.80 0.17 28.80
CA GLN A 533 33.70 0.96 30.03
C GLN A 533 35.06 1.23 30.71
N THR A 534 36.02 0.29 30.63
CA THR A 534 37.34 0.44 31.27
C THR A 534 38.35 1.26 30.47
N GLY A 535 38.01 1.69 29.25
CA GLY A 535 38.73 2.73 28.51
C GLY A 535 40.14 2.35 28.00
N GLY A 536 40.61 1.12 28.22
CA GLY A 536 41.91 0.63 27.71
C GLY A 536 43.16 1.30 28.30
N TRP A 537 43.11 1.80 29.54
CA TRP A 537 44.16 2.59 30.23
C TRP A 537 45.45 1.83 30.61
N TYR A 538 46.03 1.06 29.68
CA TYR A 538 47.25 0.27 29.92
C TYR A 538 48.34 0.40 28.83
N LYS A 539 48.10 1.12 27.73
CA LYS A 539 49.18 1.51 26.79
C LYS A 539 49.29 3.02 26.63
N VAL A 540 50.42 3.56 27.08
CA VAL A 540 50.93 4.84 26.57
C VAL A 540 51.34 4.59 25.11
N PRO A 541 50.98 5.47 24.14
CA PRO A 541 51.50 5.38 22.78
C PRO A 541 53.02 5.53 22.76
N GLU A 542 53.72 4.75 21.93
CA GLU A 542 55.17 4.90 21.75
C GLU A 542 55.48 6.27 21.09
N GLY A 543 55.82 7.29 21.89
CA GLY A 543 56.27 8.57 21.36
C GLY A 543 56.27 9.79 22.30
N GLU A 544 55.39 9.86 23.31
CA GLU A 544 55.21 11.09 24.11
C GLU A 544 55.41 10.86 25.63
N GLU A 545 56.51 11.38 26.17
CA GLU A 545 56.76 11.45 27.62
C GLU A 545 55.95 12.60 28.24
N GLY A 546 54.97 12.26 29.09
CA GLY A 546 54.12 13.22 29.78
C GLY A 546 54.85 13.99 30.88
N ALA A 547 55.33 15.19 30.56
CA ALA A 547 55.87 16.14 31.54
C ALA A 547 54.74 16.86 32.29
N GLU A 548 54.38 16.39 33.50
CA GLU A 548 53.60 17.17 34.46
C GLU A 548 54.38 17.41 35.76
N GLY A 549 54.55 18.69 36.11
CA GLY A 549 55.15 19.11 37.37
C GLY A 549 54.69 20.51 37.78
N SER A 550 54.45 20.68 39.08
CA SER A 550 53.98 21.91 39.75
C SER A 550 52.50 22.31 39.53
N ALA A 551 51.90 22.84 40.61
CA ALA A 551 50.48 23.16 40.73
C ALA A 551 50.15 24.64 40.46
N GLY A 552 48.86 24.98 40.26
CA GLY A 552 48.42 26.37 40.07
C GLY A 552 46.91 26.65 40.19
N SER A 553 46.44 26.96 41.40
CA SER A 553 45.30 27.85 41.77
C SER A 553 43.88 27.72 41.15
N THR A 554 42.92 27.60 42.07
CA THR A 554 41.46 27.95 42.10
C THR A 554 41.12 29.42 41.67
N PRO A 555 39.83 29.90 41.60
CA PRO A 555 38.53 29.28 41.97
C PRO A 555 37.27 29.54 41.06
N ALA A 556 36.17 28.83 41.40
CA ALA A 556 34.74 29.26 41.35
C ALA A 556 33.95 29.41 40.02
N GLN A 557 32.61 29.34 40.16
CA GLN A 557 31.55 29.20 39.13
C GLN A 557 30.75 30.52 38.94
N PRO A 558 30.15 30.79 37.77
CA PRO A 558 28.68 30.74 37.63
C PRO A 558 28.21 30.18 36.26
N ALA A 559 26.94 30.39 35.85
CA ALA A 559 26.25 29.56 34.84
C ALA A 559 25.37 30.30 33.78
N ALA A 560 24.99 29.55 32.72
CA ALA A 560 23.95 29.83 31.69
C ALA A 560 24.27 30.94 30.64
N PRO A 561 23.55 31.05 29.49
CA PRO A 561 22.37 30.31 28.99
C PRO A 561 22.55 29.67 27.57
N ALA A 562 21.47 29.46 26.80
CA ALA A 562 21.39 28.54 25.64
C ALA A 562 21.10 29.19 24.25
N ALA A 563 21.40 28.45 23.16
CA ALA A 563 20.98 28.66 21.76
C ALA A 563 21.16 27.37 20.90
N VAL A 564 20.85 27.35 19.60
CA VAL A 564 19.53 26.91 19.06
C VAL A 564 19.60 26.46 17.58
N ALA A 565 19.05 25.27 17.25
CA ALA A 565 18.64 24.78 15.91
C ALA A 565 19.75 24.62 14.82
N PRO A 566 19.50 24.09 13.59
CA PRO A 566 18.26 23.56 12.99
C PRO A 566 18.28 22.06 12.60
N ALA A 567 17.82 21.66 11.39
CA ALA A 567 16.90 20.52 11.22
C ALA A 567 16.89 19.80 9.83
N ALA A 568 16.00 18.79 9.76
CA ALA A 568 15.41 17.95 8.68
C ALA A 568 15.53 18.36 7.18
N PRO A 569 15.50 17.40 6.21
CA PRO A 569 14.30 16.61 5.77
C PRO A 569 14.52 15.06 5.80
N ALA A 570 13.53 14.13 5.86
CA ALA A 570 12.36 13.82 5.00
C ALA A 570 12.73 13.22 3.60
N MET A 571 12.11 12.16 3.03
CA MET A 571 10.80 11.48 3.22
C MET A 571 10.80 9.97 2.87
N GLY A 572 9.77 9.23 3.33
CA GLY A 572 9.21 8.01 2.67
C GLY A 572 9.88 6.67 3.01
N GLY A 573 9.21 5.51 2.99
CA GLY A 573 7.79 5.20 2.75
C GLY A 573 7.48 3.73 3.13
N ALA A 574 6.20 3.36 3.32
CA ALA A 574 5.82 2.08 3.95
C ALA A 574 5.75 0.87 2.99
N GLY A 575 6.02 -0.33 3.52
CA GLY A 575 5.78 -1.64 2.90
C GLY A 575 5.45 -2.70 3.97
N SER A 576 4.59 -3.67 3.66
CA SER A 576 3.88 -4.49 4.67
C SER A 576 4.37 -5.93 4.83
N SER A 577 4.14 -6.49 6.03
CA SER A 577 4.35 -7.90 6.41
C SER A 577 3.51 -8.89 5.57
N PRO A 578 3.85 -10.20 5.52
CA PRO A 578 3.25 -11.11 6.51
C PRO A 578 4.11 -12.33 6.94
N TYR A 579 4.15 -12.61 8.24
CA TYR A 579 3.93 -13.95 8.84
C TYR A 579 3.87 -13.82 10.38
N GLY A 580 3.12 -14.68 11.09
CA GLY A 580 3.07 -14.63 12.55
C GLY A 580 2.28 -15.75 13.25
N ALA A 581 2.69 -16.03 14.49
CA ALA A 581 2.04 -16.79 15.56
C ALA A 581 2.71 -16.33 16.88
N SER A 582 2.09 -16.16 18.06
CA SER A 582 0.96 -16.79 18.77
C SER A 582 1.28 -18.19 19.35
N SER A 583 1.07 -18.51 20.65
CA SER A 583 0.75 -17.62 21.79
C SER A 583 1.33 -18.08 23.18
N PRO A 584 0.61 -18.58 24.21
CA PRO A 584 0.58 -17.93 25.54
C PRO A 584 0.97 -18.76 26.79
N TYR A 585 0.96 -18.07 27.95
CA TYR A 585 1.14 -18.53 29.36
C TYR A 585 2.56 -18.96 29.82
N GLY A 586 3.00 -18.74 31.07
CA GLY A 586 2.51 -17.79 32.10
C GLY A 586 2.35 -18.33 33.54
N THR A 587 3.37 -18.14 34.40
CA THR A 587 3.35 -18.24 35.89
C THR A 587 4.61 -17.53 36.44
N SER A 588 4.53 -16.34 37.06
CA SER A 588 4.19 -16.06 38.47
C SER A 588 5.35 -16.28 39.48
N SER A 589 6.01 -15.18 39.88
CA SER A 589 6.89 -15.12 41.07
C SER A 589 6.05 -15.19 42.36
N PRO A 590 6.60 -15.74 43.46
CA PRO A 590 6.77 -14.88 44.63
C PRO A 590 7.99 -15.21 45.51
N TYR A 591 8.89 -14.24 45.67
CA TYR A 591 9.49 -13.86 46.96
C TYR A 591 10.08 -12.45 46.81
N GLY A 592 10.06 -11.63 47.86
CA GLY A 592 10.59 -10.28 47.80
C GLY A 592 10.89 -9.68 49.17
N GLY A 593 11.69 -8.61 49.16
CA GLY A 593 11.90 -7.72 50.31
C GLY A 593 13.17 -7.98 51.13
N SER A 594 14.24 -7.24 50.81
CA SER A 594 15.03 -6.52 51.81
C SER A 594 15.75 -5.34 51.13
N GLU A 595 15.93 -4.23 51.85
CA GLU A 595 16.36 -2.95 51.29
C GLU A 595 17.86 -2.85 50.99
N SER A 596 18.23 -1.94 50.09
CA SER A 596 19.61 -1.52 49.87
C SER A 596 20.02 -0.43 50.86
N MET A 597 21.19 -0.57 51.47
CA MET A 597 21.69 0.38 52.49
C MET A 597 23.16 0.75 52.27
N TYR A 598 23.45 1.55 51.23
CA TYR A 598 24.48 2.60 51.19
C TYR A 598 24.18 3.52 49.96
N PRO A 599 24.51 4.82 49.99
CA PRO A 599 24.00 5.78 49.01
C PRO A 599 24.78 5.74 47.69
N GLY A 600 24.10 6.12 46.60
CA GLY A 600 24.62 5.94 45.25
C GLY A 600 25.74 6.92 44.85
N ALA A 601 26.83 6.35 44.34
CA ALA A 601 27.70 6.96 43.35
C ALA A 601 28.04 5.89 42.31
N SER A 602 28.05 6.24 41.01
CA SER A 602 28.71 5.40 40.01
C SER A 602 30.22 5.43 40.28
N PRO A 603 30.95 4.30 40.27
CA PRO A 603 32.41 4.32 40.38
C PRO A 603 33.08 5.00 39.18
N TYR A 604 32.34 5.15 38.06
CA TYR A 604 32.76 5.91 36.89
C TYR A 604 32.27 7.36 36.99
N GLY A 605 33.11 8.23 37.53
CA GLY A 605 32.91 9.67 37.53
C GLY A 605 33.41 10.31 36.24
N ALA A 606 32.53 11.05 35.55
CA ALA A 606 32.71 11.62 34.21
C ALA A 606 32.91 10.59 33.07
N ALA A 607 32.46 10.93 31.87
CA ALA A 607 32.54 10.04 30.71
C ALA A 607 33.97 9.99 30.16
N VAL A 608 34.66 8.87 30.40
CA VAL A 608 36.00 8.59 29.85
C VAL A 608 35.88 8.26 28.36
N ALA A 609 36.82 8.74 27.55
CA ALA A 609 36.83 8.45 26.11
C ALA A 609 37.22 6.97 25.84
N PRO A 610 36.61 6.31 24.82
CA PRO A 610 36.93 4.94 24.47
C PRO A 610 38.34 4.81 23.85
N PRO A 611 39.00 3.63 23.97
CA PRO A 611 40.36 3.42 23.48
C PRO A 611 40.45 3.38 21.94
N PRO A 612 41.64 3.63 21.36
CA PRO A 612 41.85 3.53 19.92
C PRO A 612 41.65 2.09 19.40
N PRO A 613 41.13 1.91 18.17
CA PRO A 613 40.64 0.61 17.67
C PRO A 613 41.73 -0.40 17.25
N SER A 614 42.99 -0.21 17.65
CA SER A 614 44.14 -1.04 17.25
C SER A 614 44.40 -2.24 18.16
N ILE A 615 43.56 -2.48 19.17
CA ILE A 615 43.66 -3.64 20.08
C ILE A 615 42.29 -4.35 20.12
N PRO A 616 42.17 -5.60 19.64
CA PRO A 616 40.93 -6.36 19.75
C PRO A 616 40.66 -6.71 21.22
N GLY A 617 39.49 -6.32 21.73
CA GLY A 617 39.05 -6.60 23.09
C GLY A 617 38.45 -8.01 23.27
N PRO A 618 38.21 -8.43 24.52
CA PRO A 618 37.50 -9.67 24.83
C PRO A 618 36.03 -9.59 24.40
N THR A 619 35.47 -10.73 23.99
CA THR A 619 34.08 -10.85 23.51
C THR A 619 33.40 -12.12 24.04
N GLY A 620 32.07 -12.08 24.10
CA GLY A 620 31.26 -13.19 24.62
C GLY A 620 31.27 -13.28 26.14
N ALA A 621 30.71 -14.36 26.67
CA ALA A 621 30.48 -14.50 28.11
C ALA A 621 31.77 -14.81 28.90
N GLY A 622 31.78 -14.42 30.17
CA GLY A 622 32.85 -14.76 31.12
C GLY A 622 32.75 -13.97 32.42
N TYR A 623 33.84 -13.92 33.17
CA TYR A 623 33.93 -13.20 34.44
C TYR A 623 34.93 -12.04 34.32
N VAL A 624 34.59 -10.92 34.94
CA VAL A 624 35.54 -9.86 35.28
C VAL A 624 35.93 -10.07 36.75
N ILE A 625 37.21 -10.35 36.97
CA ILE A 625 37.80 -10.54 38.28
C ILE A 625 38.44 -9.23 38.72
N ARG A 626 37.95 -8.66 39.82
CA ARG A 626 38.51 -7.46 40.44
C ARG A 626 39.34 -7.85 41.66
N LEU A 627 40.63 -7.57 41.61
CA LEU A 627 41.53 -7.68 42.77
C LEU A 627 41.72 -6.30 43.39
N THR A 628 41.29 -6.13 44.64
CA THR A 628 41.66 -4.95 45.44
C THR A 628 42.82 -5.33 46.34
N GLY A 629 43.86 -4.50 46.40
CA GLY A 629 45.04 -4.79 47.19
C GLY A 629 45.92 -3.58 47.45
N TYR A 630 47.04 -3.81 48.13
CA TYR A 630 48.03 -2.78 48.45
C TYR A 630 49.45 -3.34 48.52
N HIS A 631 50.43 -2.46 48.40
CA HIS A 631 51.84 -2.75 48.69
C HIS A 631 52.52 -1.60 49.41
N TYR A 632 53.64 -1.92 50.09
CA TYR A 632 54.52 -0.93 50.71
C TYR A 632 55.80 -0.66 49.90
N HIS A 633 56.03 -1.37 48.78
CA HIS A 633 57.21 -1.23 47.91
C HIS A 633 57.31 0.17 47.25
N ASN A 634 57.75 1.16 48.03
CA ASN A 634 57.75 2.58 47.73
C ASN A 634 58.97 3.31 48.34
N SER A 635 59.98 2.55 48.80
CA SER A 635 61.25 3.10 49.29
C SER A 635 62.02 3.80 48.17
N ASP A 636 62.74 4.86 48.49
CA ASP A 636 63.41 5.73 47.51
C ASP A 636 64.46 4.96 46.68
N LYS A 637 64.94 3.82 47.20
CA LYS A 637 65.81 2.84 46.52
C LYS A 637 65.16 2.19 45.28
N ALA A 638 63.84 2.04 45.23
CA ALA A 638 63.11 1.41 44.13
C ALA A 638 62.99 2.28 42.85
N ARG A 639 63.39 3.56 42.92
CA ARG A 639 63.43 4.50 41.77
C ARG A 639 62.08 4.61 41.04
N THR A 640 62.01 4.21 39.78
CA THR A 640 60.81 4.26 38.94
C THR A 640 59.85 3.10 39.20
N ASN A 641 60.29 2.02 39.84
CA ASN A 641 59.47 0.82 40.09
C ASN A 641 58.70 0.94 41.42
N GLN A 642 57.92 2.02 41.55
CA GLN A 642 57.14 2.37 42.74
C GLN A 642 55.65 2.56 42.38
N GLY A 643 54.76 2.44 43.38
CA GLY A 643 53.32 2.58 43.21
C GLY A 643 52.77 1.79 42.01
N ALA A 644 52.06 2.48 41.10
CA ALA A 644 51.45 1.88 39.92
C ALA A 644 52.44 1.06 39.06
N GLU A 645 53.69 1.51 38.90
CA GLU A 645 54.69 0.80 38.10
C GLU A 645 55.13 -0.52 38.75
N TYR A 646 55.20 -0.57 40.08
CA TYR A 646 55.51 -1.82 40.78
C TYR A 646 54.44 -2.90 40.50
N VAL A 647 53.17 -2.51 40.55
CA VAL A 647 52.01 -3.39 40.28
C VAL A 647 51.97 -3.85 38.82
N ARG A 648 52.33 -2.96 37.88
CA ARG A 648 52.44 -3.27 36.43
C ARG A 648 53.55 -4.29 36.16
N ASN A 649 54.76 -4.00 36.63
CA ASN A 649 55.95 -4.81 36.35
C ASN A 649 55.97 -6.17 37.06
N THR A 650 55.14 -6.35 38.11
CA THR A 650 55.00 -7.62 38.83
C THR A 650 53.67 -8.31 38.53
N LEU A 651 52.60 -8.01 39.27
CA LEU A 651 51.34 -8.77 39.27
C LEU A 651 50.64 -8.76 37.90
N ILE A 652 50.52 -7.61 37.23
CA ILE A 652 49.86 -7.51 35.92
C ILE A 652 50.65 -8.30 34.88
N LYS A 653 51.94 -8.00 34.71
CA LYS A 653 52.84 -8.74 33.81
C LYS A 653 52.85 -10.26 34.08
N ASN A 654 52.77 -10.67 35.34
CA ASN A 654 52.69 -12.09 35.71
C ASN A 654 51.36 -12.74 35.31
N LEU A 655 50.23 -12.01 35.32
CA LEU A 655 48.95 -12.48 34.79
C LEU A 655 48.92 -12.48 33.25
N GLU A 656 49.70 -11.63 32.57
CA GLU A 656 49.80 -11.61 31.10
C GLU A 656 50.71 -12.71 30.53
N THR A 657 51.86 -12.97 31.17
CA THR A 657 52.94 -13.80 30.58
C THR A 657 53.45 -14.91 31.50
N GLY A 658 52.90 -15.08 32.70
CA GLY A 658 53.36 -16.08 33.66
C GLY A 658 52.88 -17.50 33.32
N PRO A 659 53.77 -18.50 33.19
CA PRO A 659 53.34 -19.89 33.25
C PRO A 659 52.91 -20.22 34.68
N PHE A 660 51.81 -20.95 34.82
CA PHE A 660 51.23 -21.34 36.12
C PHE A 660 51.25 -22.86 36.24
N PHE A 661 51.74 -23.38 37.37
CA PHE A 661 51.74 -24.81 37.65
C PHE A 661 50.45 -25.20 38.36
N VAL A 662 49.58 -25.94 37.67
CA VAL A 662 48.20 -26.22 38.09
C VAL A 662 47.88 -27.69 37.78
N ASN A 663 47.36 -28.42 38.78
CA ASN A 663 46.93 -29.82 38.66
C ASN A 663 47.98 -30.80 38.06
N GLY A 664 49.27 -30.45 38.13
CA GLY A 664 50.39 -31.26 37.65
C GLY A 664 50.97 -30.84 36.30
N GLU A 665 50.33 -29.92 35.57
CA GLU A 665 50.81 -29.36 34.31
C GLU A 665 51.23 -27.89 34.46
N TRP A 666 52.10 -27.43 33.55
CA TRP A 666 52.32 -26.00 33.31
C TRP A 666 51.31 -25.50 32.28
N LEU A 667 50.53 -24.50 32.65
CA LEU A 667 49.51 -23.87 31.81
C LEU A 667 49.85 -22.39 31.58
N THR A 668 49.57 -21.91 30.37
CA THR A 668 49.62 -20.48 30.04
C THR A 668 48.38 -19.74 30.56
N PRO A 669 48.42 -18.41 30.74
CA PRO A 669 47.25 -17.61 31.08
C PRO A 669 46.10 -17.82 30.08
N GLN A 670 46.42 -17.94 28.79
CA GLN A 670 45.46 -18.10 27.70
C GLN A 670 44.79 -19.50 27.69
N GLU A 671 45.45 -20.54 28.20
CA GLU A 671 44.85 -21.87 28.44
C GLU A 671 43.95 -21.86 29.67
N LEU A 672 44.31 -21.14 30.73
CA LEU A 672 43.47 -20.91 31.91
C LEU A 672 42.32 -19.91 31.66
N GLY A 673 42.31 -19.24 30.51
CA GLY A 673 41.31 -18.25 30.12
C GLY A 673 41.48 -16.87 30.76
N ILE A 674 42.65 -16.60 31.35
CA ILE A 674 43.02 -15.32 31.97
C ILE A 674 43.54 -14.37 30.88
N GLY A 675 43.06 -13.12 30.87
CA GLY A 675 43.53 -12.10 29.92
C GLY A 675 43.12 -10.68 30.29
N PHE A 676 43.65 -9.72 29.52
CA PHE A 676 43.34 -8.28 29.63
C PHE A 676 43.42 -7.67 31.07
N PRO A 677 44.46 -7.95 31.88
CA PRO A 677 44.60 -7.32 33.18
C PRO A 677 44.91 -5.81 33.04
N CYS A 678 44.13 -4.97 33.70
CA CYS A 678 44.25 -3.52 33.66
C CYS A 678 44.20 -2.90 35.07
N LEU A 679 44.91 -1.78 35.25
CA LEU A 679 45.02 -1.07 36.53
C LEU A 679 43.98 0.06 36.57
N ILE A 680 42.93 -0.10 37.37
CA ILE A 680 41.80 0.84 37.44
C ILE A 680 42.12 1.97 38.43
N ASN A 681 42.02 3.22 37.96
CA ASN A 681 42.13 4.44 38.75
C ASN A 681 43.24 4.42 39.83
N PRO A 682 44.51 4.21 39.46
CA PRO A 682 45.62 4.17 40.40
C PRO A 682 45.67 5.43 41.26
N GLY A 683 45.75 5.24 42.59
CA GLY A 683 45.81 6.33 43.55
C GLY A 683 47.17 7.04 43.59
N ARG A 684 47.47 7.67 44.73
CA ARG A 684 48.82 8.14 45.06
C ARG A 684 49.32 7.41 46.30
N THR A 685 50.63 7.27 46.43
CA THR A 685 51.24 6.79 47.67
C THR A 685 50.91 7.71 48.83
N TYR A 686 50.57 7.14 49.99
CA TYR A 686 50.23 7.90 51.19
C TYR A 686 50.76 7.21 52.46
N PRO A 687 51.16 7.96 53.50
CA PRO A 687 51.71 7.38 54.72
C PRO A 687 50.62 6.71 55.55
N VAL A 688 50.91 5.50 56.05
CA VAL A 688 50.05 4.74 56.96
C VAL A 688 50.86 4.30 58.16
N ARG A 689 50.29 4.47 59.35
CA ARG A 689 50.90 4.03 60.62
C ARG A 689 50.46 2.60 60.92
N VAL A 690 51.43 1.68 60.98
CA VAL A 690 51.23 0.24 61.14
C VAL A 690 51.98 -0.22 62.39
N MET A 691 51.48 -1.21 63.12
CA MET A 691 52.28 -1.87 64.16
C MET A 691 53.45 -2.63 63.52
N ASP A 692 54.62 -2.56 64.14
CA ASP A 692 55.82 -3.27 63.68
C ASP A 692 55.61 -4.79 63.78
N PRO A 693 55.63 -5.54 62.66
CA PRO A 693 55.43 -6.99 62.68
C PRO A 693 56.48 -7.77 63.49
N ASN A 694 57.67 -7.18 63.68
CA ASN A 694 58.76 -7.83 64.42
C ASN A 694 58.76 -7.50 65.92
N LEU A 695 57.79 -6.71 66.42
CA LEU A 695 57.73 -6.28 67.81
C LEU A 695 57.56 -7.50 68.75
N ARG A 696 58.65 -7.91 69.38
CA ARG A 696 58.62 -8.93 70.44
C ARG A 696 58.20 -8.26 71.76
N PRO A 697 57.01 -8.55 72.33
CA PRO A 697 56.62 -7.98 73.62
C PRO A 697 57.56 -8.47 74.73
N SER A 698 58.04 -7.55 75.56
CA SER A 698 59.00 -7.85 76.62
C SER A 698 58.42 -8.81 77.66
N ALA A 699 59.16 -9.87 77.99
CA ALA A 699 58.64 -10.99 78.77
C ALA A 699 58.76 -10.78 80.29
N SER A 700 57.70 -10.26 80.94
CA SER A 700 57.49 -10.47 82.39
C SER A 700 56.05 -10.19 82.87
N ALA A 701 55.65 -10.92 83.92
CA ALA A 701 54.51 -10.67 84.83
C ALA A 701 53.05 -10.70 84.31
N THR A 702 52.43 -11.88 84.33
CA THR A 702 50.98 -12.07 84.60
C THR A 702 50.70 -11.93 86.12
N GLY A 703 49.54 -11.37 86.52
CA GLY A 703 49.33 -10.77 87.86
C GLY A 703 48.41 -11.49 88.87
N THR A 704 47.90 -10.72 89.85
CA THR A 704 46.85 -11.06 90.88
C THR A 704 46.12 -9.76 91.30
N GLY A 705 44.88 -9.73 91.85
CA GLY A 705 44.05 -10.76 92.52
C GLY A 705 42.57 -10.86 92.07
N THR A 706 41.74 -11.58 92.82
CA THR A 706 40.42 -12.15 92.40
C THR A 706 39.15 -11.38 92.82
N THR A 707 38.09 -11.43 91.98
CA THR A 707 36.62 -11.44 92.31
C THR A 707 35.84 -11.81 91.03
N GLY A 708 34.55 -12.23 91.01
CA GLY A 708 33.57 -12.60 92.03
C GLY A 708 32.19 -12.93 91.37
N PRO A 709 31.32 -13.85 91.88
CA PRO A 709 30.27 -14.47 91.02
C PRO A 709 28.78 -14.26 91.42
N THR A 710 27.92 -14.03 90.43
CA THR A 710 26.50 -14.44 90.37
C THR A 710 26.04 -14.57 88.91
N GLY A 711 25.47 -15.71 88.50
CA GLY A 711 24.92 -15.90 87.14
C GLY A 711 24.67 -17.37 86.78
N ILE A 712 23.46 -17.67 86.28
CA ILE A 712 22.93 -18.98 85.86
C ILE A 712 22.32 -18.77 84.46
N PRO A 713 22.27 -19.75 83.51
CA PRO A 713 22.45 -21.20 83.69
C PRO A 713 23.56 -21.85 82.82
N SER A 714 23.89 -23.10 83.16
CA SER A 714 24.52 -24.04 82.23
C SER A 714 24.18 -25.50 82.60
N GLY A 715 24.07 -26.36 81.60
CA GLY A 715 24.02 -27.83 81.75
C GLY A 715 22.66 -28.45 82.12
N SER A 716 22.56 -29.79 82.19
CA SER A 716 23.63 -30.79 81.99
C SER A 716 23.05 -32.19 81.69
N LEU A 717 23.85 -33.25 81.98
CA LEU A 717 23.55 -34.70 82.02
C LEU A 717 23.79 -35.42 80.68
N ILE A 718 24.62 -36.48 80.55
CA ILE A 718 25.39 -37.36 81.49
C ILE A 718 26.69 -37.78 80.74
N ALA A 719 27.81 -38.33 81.27
CA ALA A 719 28.72 -38.15 82.45
C ALA A 719 29.57 -39.46 82.53
N GLY A 720 30.80 -39.57 83.05
CA GLY A 720 31.79 -38.65 83.65
C GLY A 720 33.20 -39.09 83.20
N GLY A 721 34.33 -38.98 83.91
CA GLY A 721 34.70 -38.62 85.31
C GLY A 721 36.15 -39.14 85.56
N THR A 722 36.94 -38.79 86.58
CA THR A 722 36.77 -37.96 87.79
C THR A 722 38.14 -37.51 88.37
N THR A 723 38.18 -36.31 89.01
CA THR A 723 39.09 -35.87 90.12
C THR A 723 40.63 -35.86 89.97
N GLY A 724 41.39 -34.81 90.40
CA GLY A 724 41.01 -33.48 90.92
C GLY A 724 42.14 -32.72 91.69
N ALA A 725 41.86 -31.46 92.11
CA ALA A 725 42.58 -30.61 93.11
C ALA A 725 44.00 -30.02 92.77
N LEU A 726 44.41 -28.77 93.14
CA LEU A 726 43.71 -27.50 93.56
C LEU A 726 44.66 -26.25 93.63
N GLY A 727 44.24 -25.05 93.17
CA GLY A 727 44.74 -23.69 93.57
C GLY A 727 45.91 -23.04 92.78
N THR A 728 46.14 -21.70 92.67
CA THR A 728 45.38 -20.42 92.94
C THR A 728 46.04 -19.20 92.21
N GLY A 729 45.33 -18.31 91.44
CA GLY A 729 45.92 -17.13 90.69
C GLY A 729 44.91 -16.10 90.06
N ALA A 730 45.35 -14.95 89.45
CA ALA A 730 44.47 -13.84 88.94
C ALA A 730 45.12 -12.74 87.96
N PRO A 731 44.68 -11.44 87.88
CA PRO A 731 45.28 -10.35 87.04
C PRO A 731 45.42 -8.91 87.68
N GLY A 732 46.04 -7.90 87.01
CA GLY A 732 46.18 -6.46 87.43
C GLY A 732 46.68 -5.48 86.31
N ALA A 733 46.55 -4.12 86.43
CA ALA A 733 46.78 -3.13 85.33
C ALA A 733 47.14 -1.66 85.78
N PRO A 734 47.20 -0.60 84.93
CA PRO A 734 48.29 -0.25 83.99
C PRO A 734 48.87 1.20 84.12
N GLY A 735 49.89 1.56 83.33
CA GLY A 735 50.50 2.91 83.26
C GLY A 735 50.80 3.41 81.83
N THR A 736 51.11 4.70 81.65
CA THR A 736 51.22 5.38 80.34
C THR A 736 52.34 4.85 79.45
N LEU A 737 52.02 4.58 78.18
CA LEU A 737 52.95 4.05 77.17
C LEU A 737 52.96 4.91 75.90
N THR A 738 54.14 5.42 75.53
CA THR A 738 54.51 5.49 74.11
C THR A 738 54.53 4.05 73.60
N ILE A 739 53.51 3.65 72.84
CA ILE A 739 53.35 2.25 72.39
C ILE A 739 54.57 1.85 71.56
N PRO A 740 55.42 0.90 72.02
CA PRO A 740 56.56 0.44 71.25
C PRO A 740 56.09 -0.24 69.95
N GLY A 741 56.87 -0.15 68.88
CA GLY A 741 56.57 -0.81 67.61
C GLY A 741 55.32 -0.28 66.90
N VAL A 742 55.27 1.02 66.62
CA VAL A 742 54.40 1.60 65.58
C VAL A 742 55.27 2.40 64.60
N ILE A 743 55.29 1.96 63.35
CA ILE A 743 56.08 2.50 62.25
C ILE A 743 55.18 3.22 61.23
N GLU A 744 55.76 4.04 60.37
CA GLU A 744 55.05 4.77 59.30
C GLU A 744 55.60 4.31 57.95
N LEU A 745 54.71 3.87 57.05
CA LEU A 745 55.04 3.27 55.75
C LEU A 745 54.26 3.96 54.63
N LYS A 746 54.90 4.26 53.50
CA LYS A 746 54.26 4.68 52.25
C LYS A 746 53.46 3.50 51.67
N ARG A 747 52.15 3.52 51.81
CA ARG A 747 51.24 2.56 51.20
C ARG A 747 50.78 3.03 49.83
N PHE A 748 50.64 2.09 48.90
CA PHE A 748 49.91 2.29 47.64
C PHE A 748 48.76 1.29 47.57
N ASP A 749 47.53 1.79 47.48
CA ASP A 749 46.32 1.00 47.21
C ASP A 749 46.08 0.91 45.71
N PHE A 750 45.62 -0.24 45.24
CA PHE A 750 45.30 -0.47 43.83
C PHE A 750 44.05 -1.33 43.65
N VAL A 751 43.43 -1.19 42.47
CA VAL A 751 42.41 -2.09 41.94
C VAL A 751 42.88 -2.58 40.57
N ILE A 752 42.96 -3.89 40.39
CA ILE A 752 43.18 -4.53 39.08
C ILE A 752 41.87 -5.17 38.66
N GLU A 753 41.48 -5.02 37.40
CA GLU A 753 40.45 -5.85 36.78
C GLU A 753 41.06 -6.69 35.66
N PHE A 754 40.67 -7.96 35.55
CA PHE A 754 41.07 -8.82 34.45
C PHE A 754 39.93 -9.76 34.04
N VAL A 755 39.99 -10.27 32.81
CA VAL A 755 39.00 -11.19 32.27
C VAL A 755 39.39 -12.63 32.56
N TRP A 756 38.41 -13.43 32.98
CA TRP A 756 38.50 -14.87 33.08
C TRP A 756 37.36 -15.55 32.31
N GLN A 757 37.71 -16.22 31.21
CA GLN A 757 36.81 -17.09 30.44
C GLN A 757 37.21 -18.55 30.71
N PRO A 758 36.67 -19.19 31.76
CA PRO A 758 37.12 -20.52 32.20
C PRO A 758 37.02 -21.56 31.10
N LYS A 759 38.03 -22.44 31.02
CA LYS A 759 38.11 -23.60 30.11
C LYS A 759 38.39 -24.84 30.94
N THR A 760 37.61 -25.89 30.77
CA THR A 760 37.80 -27.15 31.51
C THR A 760 39.02 -27.92 31.01
N GLU A 761 39.47 -28.92 31.78
CA GLU A 761 40.60 -29.76 31.37
C GLU A 761 40.29 -30.53 30.08
N SER A 762 39.05 -31.02 29.92
CA SER A 762 38.58 -31.66 28.69
C SER A 762 38.55 -30.70 27.50
N GLU A 763 38.06 -29.46 27.68
CA GLU A 763 38.08 -28.42 26.63
C GLU A 763 39.52 -28.04 26.22
N ARG A 764 40.44 -27.89 27.19
CA ARG A 764 41.86 -27.63 26.93
C ARG A 764 42.51 -28.77 26.13
N LYS A 765 42.20 -30.03 26.43
CA LYS A 765 42.72 -31.20 25.69
C LYS A 765 42.16 -31.26 24.27
N LEU A 766 40.86 -31.06 24.09
CA LEU A 766 40.24 -30.99 22.76
C LEU A 766 40.84 -29.87 21.91
N ALA A 767 41.01 -28.66 22.47
CA ALA A 767 41.65 -27.55 21.78
C ALA A 767 43.12 -27.84 21.39
N ARG A 768 43.88 -28.53 22.26
CA ARG A 768 45.25 -28.98 21.95
C ARG A 768 45.25 -30.04 20.82
N GLU A 769 44.31 -30.99 20.81
CA GLU A 769 44.17 -31.97 19.74
C GLU A 769 43.76 -31.33 18.40
N GLU A 770 42.80 -30.40 18.41
CA GLU A 770 42.36 -29.69 17.21
C GLU A 770 43.48 -28.81 16.64
N ALA A 771 44.21 -28.09 17.50
CA ALA A 771 45.40 -27.34 17.08
C ALA A 771 46.48 -28.25 16.48
N GLN A 772 46.70 -29.45 17.03
CA GLN A 772 47.62 -30.44 16.45
C GLN A 772 47.13 -30.99 15.11
N LYS A 773 45.82 -31.26 14.96
CA LYS A 773 45.21 -31.69 13.68
C LYS A 773 45.36 -30.58 12.62
N GLN A 774 45.00 -29.34 12.95
CA GLN A 774 45.16 -28.19 12.05
C GLN A 774 46.62 -27.92 11.68
N ALA A 775 47.56 -28.07 12.62
CA ALA A 775 48.99 -27.96 12.33
C ALA A 775 49.50 -29.08 11.41
N ALA A 776 49.01 -30.32 11.59
CA ALA A 776 49.34 -31.44 10.72
C ALA A 776 48.72 -31.29 9.31
N GLU A 777 47.49 -30.79 9.21
CA GLU A 777 46.84 -30.47 7.94
C GLU A 777 47.54 -29.32 7.20
N ALA A 778 47.92 -28.25 7.91
CA ALA A 778 48.71 -27.15 7.33
C ALA A 778 50.09 -27.61 6.85
N ALA A 779 50.76 -28.49 7.61
CA ALA A 779 52.02 -29.10 7.20
C ALA A 779 51.86 -30.01 5.96
N ALA A 780 50.77 -30.79 5.89
CA ALA A 780 50.45 -31.61 4.72
C ALA A 780 50.14 -30.76 3.48
N GLN A 781 49.36 -29.69 3.63
CA GLN A 781 49.07 -28.74 2.55
C GLN A 781 50.35 -28.07 2.02
N ALA A 782 51.24 -27.64 2.93
CA ALA A 782 52.56 -27.08 2.56
C ALA A 782 53.43 -28.10 1.80
N ALA A 783 53.41 -29.38 2.20
CA ALA A 783 54.12 -30.45 1.48
C ALA A 783 53.56 -30.67 0.06
N THR A 784 52.23 -30.68 -0.11
CA THR A 784 51.63 -30.79 -1.46
C THR A 784 51.90 -29.57 -2.35
N GLY A 785 51.99 -28.36 -1.77
CA GLY A 785 52.32 -27.14 -2.52
C GLY A 785 53.71 -27.17 -3.15
N ALA A 786 54.68 -27.84 -2.51
CA ALA A 786 56.06 -27.92 -2.99
C ALA A 786 56.25 -28.84 -4.22
N GLN A 787 55.38 -29.85 -4.40
CA GLN A 787 55.48 -30.77 -5.54
C GLN A 787 54.97 -30.14 -6.86
N ALA A 788 53.95 -29.28 -6.79
CA ALA A 788 53.36 -28.63 -7.97
C ALA A 788 54.31 -27.68 -8.72
N THR A 789 55.42 -27.27 -8.09
CA THR A 789 56.46 -26.40 -8.70
C THR A 789 57.67 -27.15 -9.26
N GLY A 790 57.69 -28.49 -9.21
CA GLY A 790 58.86 -29.30 -9.61
C GLY A 790 58.92 -29.74 -11.07
N GLU A 791 57.77 -30.00 -11.72
CA GLU A 791 57.72 -30.70 -13.01
C GLU A 791 57.81 -29.76 -14.24
N ALA A 792 58.78 -28.85 -14.23
CA ALA A 792 58.99 -27.85 -15.30
C ALA A 792 60.35 -27.94 -16.01
N SER A 793 61.09 -29.04 -15.87
CA SER A 793 62.35 -29.27 -16.61
C SER A 793 62.72 -30.75 -16.77
N GLY A 794 62.54 -31.33 -17.97
CA GLY A 794 63.04 -32.68 -18.28
C GLY A 794 62.46 -33.30 -19.57
N SER A 795 63.35 -33.72 -20.48
CA SER A 795 63.05 -34.47 -21.71
C SER A 795 64.27 -35.36 -22.04
N PRO A 796 64.25 -36.34 -22.97
CA PRO A 796 63.16 -36.79 -23.86
C PRO A 796 63.05 -38.35 -24.06
N ALA A 797 62.26 -38.76 -25.06
CA ALA A 797 62.34 -40.00 -25.88
C ALA A 797 61.78 -41.35 -25.33
N GLY A 798 61.25 -42.22 -26.23
CA GLY A 798 60.80 -43.58 -25.85
C GLY A 798 60.16 -44.54 -26.89
N ALA A 799 59.33 -44.06 -27.85
CA ALA A 799 58.55 -44.89 -28.82
C ALA A 799 57.48 -45.86 -28.20
N GLY A 800 56.58 -46.47 -29.00
CA GLY A 800 55.67 -47.53 -28.46
C GLY A 800 54.48 -48.07 -29.28
N ALA A 801 53.72 -47.23 -30.00
CA ALA A 801 52.64 -47.59 -30.96
C ALA A 801 51.38 -48.43 -30.54
N ALA A 802 50.20 -47.89 -30.90
CA ALA A 802 48.94 -48.54 -31.30
C ALA A 802 48.00 -49.24 -30.28
N GLY A 803 46.69 -48.96 -30.40
CA GLY A 803 45.59 -49.67 -29.72
C GLY A 803 44.34 -48.81 -29.44
N VAL A 804 43.39 -48.77 -30.39
CA VAL A 804 42.06 -48.09 -30.32
C VAL A 804 40.98 -49.20 -30.43
N PRO A 805 39.77 -49.09 -29.85
CA PRO A 805 39.08 -47.89 -29.34
C PRO A 805 38.81 -47.83 -27.82
#